data_AF-A0A2V6V112-F1
#
_entry.id   AF-A0A2V6V112-F1
#
_cell.length_a   1.000
_cell.length_b   1.000
_cell.length_c   1.000
_cell.angle_alpha   90.00
_cell.angle_beta   90.00
_cell.angle_gamma   90.00
#
_symmetry.space_group_name_H-M   'P 1'
#
loop_
_entity.id
_entity.type
_entity.pdbx_description
1 polymer ?
#
loop_
_entity_poly.entity_id
_entity_poly.type
_entity_poly.pdbx_seq_one_letter_code
_entity_poly.pdbx_strand_id
1 'polypeptide(L)'
;MDLSYSLNVYEAVHPTHARYRGHHARAREYGYEPDGRIYRESHTRPGLDAQVDLRYDRPMGAQYVSNDEGWRWMAVWDPWAFDTGWYWQMFDAGAPASANLLGIFAGRASRAVGAAFSGAGIYTRPGKDGRDRQAGVTIQSYRRSADARVFPRTRFQWGMFLGTKADLAPADQVQNVNRQMNLHAGISLAKVHRYQLQFPDPLRGYGGLYMDRQAVGRMSARLRADHSYYRQLYDGEPTSRPLLDMWADVSGEKTHHAAQTITGLAHDLLAAHVNGEGIYSMRFHYWHGGLEMMRKGLWIDQVLGSGALTPDEQARVKAAAVLFANVLWDDDVVPLFEGHGLNLGTANMPVQQQAYRDFYALLLAEHPTMRDRAAQVATRVRNTVGTIVNEHGAEMGGTHYIAASFVPTLNTLLQVKQRGGADPFPTEPRLAKFAEFYLNLLTPPEPRVGGKRALISLGDSSTEPSEMFGTLGTGFRDADPQLSARLMGAWQAAGNPQSGFFGTTLLTIDDALPAADPRLGDATFPGYYSVLRHGWGTRDETAAWIVNGDFYADHRHADHGSVVIYALGAPLSIDWGSLYTPHVPGGYMHSGVVMDDSLDQPWDADAPALGAGRGWGGSTQEAFVSFPDGAYVRSRFARGTTVWTRAITSIRTDASHPILVVRDTFRGAGAAAPKVMTLNLMATGEVLTPAGKVNPPLRTHAAAEHTASDPAHQRPSVTPPFELKAGVNRLGFSGRYGVDWDVYIVSAQSQQALIGNWAVTPWGAHITDKEERQHILRVHGVGPFTTVILPWRRGERPAGLTVTEDGDAILVKTPTAVTRIEPDAYSFTTTRGTVARRFAPTGRSPR
;
A
#
# COMPACT_ATOMS: atom_id res chain seq x y z
N MET A 1 34.13 -5.19 7.40
CA MET A 1 34.52 -3.84 6.95
C MET A 1 35.71 -4.01 6.04
N ASP A 2 35.64 -3.53 4.80
CA ASP A 2 36.70 -3.73 3.80
C ASP A 2 37.66 -2.52 3.72
N LEU A 3 37.15 -1.30 3.91
CA LEU A 3 37.94 -0.06 3.95
C LEU A 3 37.36 0.89 5.01
N SER A 4 38.24 1.56 5.76
CA SER A 4 37.89 2.67 6.64
C SER A 4 39.05 3.66 6.74
N TYR A 5 38.77 4.95 6.56
CA TYR A 5 39.72 6.02 6.84
C TYR A 5 39.00 7.26 7.38
N SER A 6 39.73 8.09 8.11
CA SER A 6 39.20 9.31 8.73
C SER A 6 40.07 10.50 8.40
N LEU A 7 39.44 11.64 8.12
CA LEU A 7 40.06 12.95 7.98
C LEU A 7 39.76 13.76 9.26
N ASN A 8 40.81 14.06 10.04
CA ASN A 8 40.70 14.94 11.21
C ASN A 8 40.84 16.41 10.79
N VAL A 9 39.87 17.23 11.13
CA VAL A 9 39.85 18.68 10.85
C VAL A 9 39.69 19.51 12.12
N TYR A 10 39.81 18.91 13.31
CA TYR A 10 39.53 19.58 14.57
C TYR A 10 40.32 20.89 14.74
N GLU A 11 41.63 20.86 14.47
CA GLU A 11 42.50 22.05 14.59
C GLU A 11 42.16 23.18 13.61
N ALA A 12 41.46 22.87 12.51
CA ALA A 12 41.10 23.88 11.52
C ALA A 12 39.73 24.51 11.80
N VAL A 13 38.78 23.74 12.36
CA VAL A 13 37.36 24.13 12.45
C VAL A 13 36.89 24.30 13.91
N HIS A 14 37.50 23.59 14.85
CA HIS A 14 37.07 23.44 16.25
C HIS A 14 35.55 23.22 16.39
N PRO A 15 34.97 22.25 15.67
CA PRO A 15 33.53 22.21 15.49
C PRO A 15 32.83 21.87 16.81
N THR A 16 31.92 22.73 17.23
CA THR A 16 31.07 22.52 18.41
C THR A 16 29.67 22.05 18.01
N HIS A 17 29.26 22.33 16.78
CA HIS A 17 27.94 22.00 16.25
C HIS A 17 28.04 21.43 14.84
N ALA A 18 27.00 20.71 14.46
CA ALA A 18 26.74 20.37 13.07
C ALA A 18 25.30 20.70 12.66
N ARG A 19 25.09 20.82 11.34
CA ARG A 19 23.78 20.90 10.70
C ARG A 19 23.68 19.89 9.56
N TYR A 20 22.47 19.40 9.31
CA TYR A 20 22.16 18.57 8.15
C TYR A 20 20.73 18.79 7.67
N ARG A 21 20.46 18.40 6.41
CA ARG A 21 19.10 18.31 5.85
C ARG A 21 18.76 16.85 5.56
N GLY A 22 17.66 16.35 6.12
CA GLY A 22 17.19 14.97 5.92
C GLY A 22 15.69 14.84 6.22
N HIS A 23 15.19 13.62 6.43
CA HIS A 23 13.78 13.35 6.67
C HIS A 23 13.32 13.70 8.09
N HIS A 24 13.97 13.14 9.12
CA HIS A 24 13.63 13.36 10.54
C HIS A 24 14.73 12.87 11.47
N ALA A 25 14.60 13.14 12.78
CA ALA A 25 15.37 12.50 13.83
C ALA A 25 14.43 11.73 14.78
N ARG A 26 14.88 10.57 15.26
CA ARG A 26 14.17 9.75 16.25
C ARG A 26 14.38 10.22 17.68
N ALA A 27 15.45 10.99 17.92
CA ALA A 27 15.78 11.55 19.23
C ALA A 27 16.53 12.89 19.06
N ARG A 28 16.45 13.75 20.08
CA ARG A 28 16.98 15.13 20.04
C ARG A 28 18.49 15.15 19.80
N GLU A 29 19.22 14.21 20.37
CA GLU A 29 20.68 14.07 20.24
C GLU A 29 21.14 13.75 18.80
N TYR A 30 20.24 13.27 17.94
CA TYR A 30 20.51 13.03 16.53
C TYR A 30 20.01 14.15 15.62
N GLY A 31 19.31 15.14 16.16
CA GLY A 31 18.79 16.27 15.39
C GLY A 31 17.64 16.98 16.09
N TYR A 32 17.74 18.31 16.17
CA TYR A 32 16.67 19.16 16.69
C TYR A 32 16.43 20.38 15.80
N GLU A 33 15.19 20.88 15.78
CA GLU A 33 14.80 22.13 15.10
C GLU A 33 15.37 23.34 15.86
N PRO A 34 15.50 24.54 15.25
CA PRO A 34 16.04 25.70 15.94
C PRO A 34 15.31 26.10 17.23
N ASP A 35 14.05 25.69 17.41
CA ASP A 35 13.26 25.90 18.62
C ASP A 35 13.49 24.85 19.72
N GLY A 36 14.36 23.87 19.48
CA GLY A 36 14.75 22.81 20.41
C GLY A 36 13.92 21.53 20.33
N ARG A 37 12.85 21.48 19.51
CA ARG A 37 12.06 20.27 19.29
C ARG A 37 12.86 19.21 18.55
N ILE A 38 12.52 17.94 18.73
CA ILE A 38 13.06 16.86 17.89
C ILE A 38 12.78 17.22 16.42
N TYR A 39 13.77 16.99 15.54
CA TYR A 39 13.63 17.23 14.12
C TYR A 39 12.52 16.34 13.54
N ARG A 40 11.36 16.95 13.21
CA ARG A 40 10.12 16.23 12.85
C ARG A 40 10.23 15.52 11.50
N GLU A 41 9.14 14.99 10.96
CA GLU A 41 9.10 14.39 9.60
C GLU A 41 8.95 15.43 8.50
N SER A 42 9.58 15.21 7.33
CA SER A 42 9.75 16.26 6.31
C SER A 42 8.44 16.74 5.72
N HIS A 43 7.41 15.92 5.76
CA HIS A 43 6.06 16.26 5.31
C HIS A 43 5.25 17.06 6.35
N THR A 44 5.76 17.25 7.58
CA THR A 44 5.09 17.98 8.68
C THR A 44 5.77 19.30 9.04
N ARG A 45 6.80 19.71 8.28
CA ARG A 45 7.56 20.95 8.51
C ARG A 45 7.95 21.62 7.18
N PRO A 46 8.24 22.94 7.18
CA PRO A 46 8.91 23.56 6.06
C PRO A 46 10.34 23.00 5.90
N GLY A 47 10.96 23.25 4.75
CA GLY A 47 12.37 22.92 4.55
C GLY A 47 13.23 23.57 5.63
N LEU A 48 13.80 22.76 6.51
CA LEU A 48 14.61 23.21 7.65
C LEU A 48 15.82 22.28 7.88
N ASP A 49 16.99 22.83 8.20
CA ASP A 49 18.16 22.06 8.67
C ASP A 49 18.00 21.67 10.14
N ALA A 50 18.32 20.41 10.45
CA ALA A 50 18.50 19.95 11.81
C ALA A 50 19.78 20.53 12.41
N GLN A 51 19.76 20.80 13.71
CA GLN A 51 20.94 21.12 14.51
C GLN A 51 21.37 19.89 15.32
N VAL A 52 22.68 19.76 15.53
CA VAL A 52 23.28 18.69 16.33
C VAL A 52 24.39 19.28 17.19
N ASP A 53 24.31 19.05 18.49
CA ASP A 53 25.37 19.38 19.46
C ASP A 53 26.47 18.31 19.36
N LEU A 54 27.70 18.71 18.99
CA LEU A 54 28.80 17.76 18.86
C LEU A 54 29.39 17.39 20.22
N ARG A 55 29.45 16.09 20.48
CA ARG A 55 29.90 15.53 21.75
C ARG A 55 31.37 15.16 21.73
N TYR A 56 32.07 15.47 22.81
CA TYR A 56 33.49 15.14 23.00
C TYR A 56 33.75 14.45 24.34
N ASP A 57 32.70 14.06 25.06
CA ASP A 57 32.77 13.30 26.30
C ASP A 57 32.95 11.79 26.05
N ARG A 58 32.58 11.32 24.86
CA ARG A 58 32.82 9.96 24.37
C ARG A 58 33.08 9.95 22.86
N PRO A 59 33.71 8.89 22.31
CA PRO A 59 33.81 8.73 20.87
C PRO A 59 32.42 8.61 20.23
N MET A 60 32.17 9.37 19.17
CA MET A 60 31.01 9.23 18.31
C MET A 60 31.49 9.00 16.88
N GLY A 61 31.22 7.81 16.35
CA GLY A 61 31.64 7.40 15.01
C GLY A 61 30.58 7.61 13.93
N ALA A 62 30.96 7.37 12.69
CA ALA A 62 30.02 7.23 11.58
C ALA A 62 29.55 5.77 11.49
N GLN A 63 28.25 5.53 11.45
CA GLN A 63 27.61 4.21 11.59
C GLN A 63 26.48 3.98 10.57
N TYR A 64 25.99 2.74 10.46
CA TYR A 64 24.79 2.45 9.64
C TYR A 64 23.49 2.97 10.25
N VAL A 65 23.40 2.96 11.58
CA VAL A 65 22.26 3.45 12.36
C VAL A 65 22.81 4.31 13.49
N SER A 66 22.14 5.42 13.79
CA SER A 66 22.49 6.25 14.94
C SER A 66 22.19 5.52 16.25
N ASN A 67 23.14 5.58 17.16
CA ASN A 67 23.08 4.98 18.50
C ASN A 67 24.02 5.75 19.46
N ASP A 68 24.21 5.23 20.68
CA ASP A 68 25.10 5.83 21.68
C ASP A 68 26.58 5.93 21.25
N GLU A 69 26.98 5.22 20.20
CA GLU A 69 28.35 5.14 19.69
C GLU A 69 28.57 5.97 18.42
N GLY A 70 27.53 6.59 17.84
CA GLY A 70 27.70 7.32 16.59
C GLY A 70 26.44 7.81 15.87
N TRP A 71 26.68 8.56 14.80
CA TRP A 71 25.65 9.05 13.89
C TRP A 71 25.60 8.22 12.61
N ARG A 72 24.41 8.09 12.03
CA ARG A 72 24.19 7.44 10.74
C ARG A 72 24.95 8.18 9.62
N TRP A 73 25.57 7.42 8.71
CA TRP A 73 26.23 7.97 7.52
C TRP A 73 25.32 8.90 6.75
N MET A 74 25.91 9.93 6.13
CA MET A 74 25.23 10.73 5.12
C MET A 74 24.70 9.82 4.02
N ALA A 75 23.46 10.05 3.61
CA ALA A 75 22.84 9.25 2.57
C ALA A 75 23.57 9.43 1.23
N VAL A 76 23.89 8.32 0.55
CA VAL A 76 24.34 8.38 -0.85
C VAL A 76 23.17 8.78 -1.75
N TRP A 77 22.01 8.16 -1.52
CA TRP A 77 20.70 8.54 -2.04
C TRP A 77 19.66 7.85 -1.14
N ASP A 78 18.82 8.63 -0.47
CA ASP A 78 17.70 8.13 0.35
C ASP A 78 16.80 9.34 0.72
N PRO A 79 15.63 9.51 0.09
CA PRO A 79 14.70 10.58 0.44
C PRO A 79 14.20 10.51 1.90
N TRP A 80 14.29 9.34 2.54
CA TRP A 80 13.81 9.09 3.90
C TRP A 80 14.95 8.96 4.92
N ALA A 81 16.14 9.44 4.59
CA ALA A 81 17.28 9.43 5.50
C ALA A 81 16.95 10.11 6.83
N PHE A 82 16.93 9.32 7.91
CA PHE A 82 16.64 9.78 9.27
C PHE A 82 17.88 9.71 10.17
N ASP A 83 17.90 10.53 11.22
CA ASP A 83 19.05 10.77 12.11
C ASP A 83 20.32 11.22 11.37
N THR A 84 20.16 11.67 10.12
CA THR A 84 21.24 12.08 9.22
C THR A 84 20.66 12.87 8.04
N GLY A 85 21.53 13.37 7.17
CA GLY A 85 21.13 14.13 6.01
C GLY A 85 21.76 13.72 4.68
N TRP A 86 21.34 14.43 3.64
CA TRP A 86 21.88 14.41 2.28
C TRP A 86 23.21 15.20 2.19
N TYR A 87 23.42 16.11 3.13
CA TYR A 87 24.68 16.80 3.40
C TYR A 87 24.84 17.03 4.91
N TRP A 88 26.06 17.31 5.34
CA TRP A 88 26.39 17.77 6.70
C TRP A 88 27.27 19.00 6.65
N GLN A 89 27.18 19.86 7.67
CA GLN A 89 28.02 21.04 7.88
C GLN A 89 28.48 21.09 9.34
N MET A 90 29.78 21.20 9.60
CA MET A 90 30.40 21.31 10.92
C MET A 90 31.07 22.67 11.08
N PHE A 91 30.83 23.31 12.23
CA PHE A 91 31.34 24.65 12.51
C PHE A 91 31.45 24.89 14.02
N ASP A 92 32.18 25.94 14.40
CA ASP A 92 32.13 26.46 15.75
C ASP A 92 31.01 27.51 15.91
N ALA A 93 29.98 27.16 16.68
CA ALA A 93 28.86 28.05 16.96
C ALA A 93 29.25 29.31 17.73
N GLY A 94 30.36 29.31 18.49
CA GLY A 94 30.86 30.48 19.21
C GLY A 94 31.79 31.39 18.39
N ALA A 95 32.32 30.90 17.27
CA ALA A 95 33.33 31.61 16.47
C ALA A 95 32.75 32.75 15.60
N PRO A 96 33.56 33.74 15.17
CA PRO A 96 33.13 34.81 14.26
C PRO A 96 32.73 34.28 12.87
N ALA A 97 32.02 35.10 12.08
CA ALA A 97 31.56 34.73 10.74
C ALA A 97 32.69 34.34 9.77
N SER A 98 33.91 34.84 9.98
CA SER A 98 35.10 34.50 9.19
C SER A 98 35.73 33.14 9.55
N ALA A 99 35.26 32.47 10.61
CA ALA A 99 35.80 31.18 11.02
C ALA A 99 35.48 30.07 10.01
N ASN A 100 36.32 29.04 9.95
CA ASN A 100 36.18 27.96 8.99
C ASN A 100 34.89 27.14 9.20
N LEU A 101 34.33 26.69 8.09
CA LEU A 101 33.18 25.80 8.00
C LEU A 101 33.58 24.62 7.09
N LEU A 102 33.30 23.40 7.52
CA LEU A 102 33.46 22.20 6.69
C LEU A 102 32.08 21.60 6.40
N GLY A 103 31.79 21.32 5.13
CA GLY A 103 30.64 20.53 4.73
C GLY A 103 31.03 19.26 3.96
N ILE A 104 30.13 18.28 3.97
CA ILE A 104 30.15 17.12 3.08
C ILE A 104 28.80 16.96 2.42
N PHE A 105 28.76 16.44 1.19
CA PHE A 105 27.52 16.21 0.45
C PHE A 105 27.58 14.94 -0.40
N ALA A 106 26.41 14.36 -0.65
CA ALA A 106 26.26 13.18 -1.49
C ALA A 106 26.69 13.44 -2.94
N GLY A 107 27.44 12.51 -3.54
CA GLY A 107 27.79 12.56 -4.96
C GLY A 107 26.70 11.98 -5.86
N ARG A 108 27.05 11.76 -7.14
CA ARG A 108 26.12 11.27 -8.16
C ARG A 108 25.57 9.88 -7.86
N ALA A 109 24.26 9.75 -7.70
CA ALA A 109 23.59 8.47 -7.46
C ALA A 109 23.78 7.47 -8.62
N SER A 110 23.87 7.96 -9.87
CA SER A 110 24.13 7.13 -11.07
C SER A 110 25.48 6.40 -11.05
N ARG A 111 26.38 6.75 -10.11
CA ARG A 111 27.69 6.12 -9.97
C ARG A 111 27.73 5.10 -8.83
N ALA A 112 26.67 4.98 -8.03
CA ALA A 112 26.60 4.06 -6.90
C ALA A 112 26.63 2.59 -7.38
N VAL A 113 27.39 1.75 -6.67
CA VAL A 113 27.45 0.29 -6.86
C VAL A 113 27.63 -0.31 -5.47
N GLY A 114 26.77 -1.24 -5.06
CA GLY A 114 26.87 -1.92 -3.76
C GLY A 114 26.96 -0.98 -2.55
N ALA A 115 26.36 0.21 -2.63
CA ALA A 115 26.49 1.29 -1.65
C ALA A 115 25.52 1.16 -0.46
N ALA A 116 24.76 0.06 -0.38
CA ALA A 116 23.72 -0.20 0.63
C ALA A 116 24.18 0.03 2.08
N PHE A 117 25.45 -0.27 2.36
CA PHE A 117 26.03 -0.25 3.69
C PHE A 117 27.40 0.42 3.65
N SER A 118 27.52 1.53 2.93
CA SER A 118 28.78 2.25 2.75
C SER A 118 28.51 3.73 2.56
N GLY A 119 29.37 4.58 3.09
CA GLY A 119 29.13 6.02 3.05
C GLY A 119 30.21 6.83 3.74
N ALA A 120 30.01 8.14 3.69
CA ALA A 120 30.75 9.12 4.48
C ALA A 120 29.86 9.58 5.64
N GLY A 121 30.45 9.88 6.80
CA GLY A 121 29.73 10.49 7.91
C GLY A 121 30.68 11.24 8.82
N ILE A 122 30.12 12.00 9.76
CA ILE A 122 30.92 12.77 10.71
C ILE A 122 31.36 11.91 11.89
N TYR A 123 32.42 12.32 12.58
CA TYR A 123 32.84 11.70 13.83
C TYR A 123 33.41 12.74 14.80
N THR A 124 33.40 12.40 16.09
CA THR A 124 34.12 13.12 17.14
C THR A 124 34.83 12.11 18.06
N ARG A 125 35.95 12.51 18.67
CA ARG A 125 36.64 11.74 19.70
C ARG A 125 37.11 12.65 20.84
N PRO A 126 37.01 12.17 22.09
CA PRO A 126 37.60 12.85 23.23
C PRO A 126 39.11 12.96 23.01
N GLY A 127 39.67 14.07 23.47
CA GLY A 127 41.11 14.24 23.58
C GLY A 127 41.67 13.50 24.80
N LYS A 128 42.97 13.17 24.80
CA LYS A 128 43.65 12.72 26.04
C LYS A 128 43.69 13.89 27.03
N ASP A 129 43.13 13.70 28.22
CA ASP A 129 43.04 14.74 29.27
C ASP A 129 42.36 16.04 28.80
N GLY A 130 41.43 15.94 27.84
CA GLY A 130 40.74 17.09 27.24
C GLY A 130 41.55 17.85 26.18
N ARG A 131 42.80 17.46 25.92
CA ARG A 131 43.70 17.97 24.86
C ARG A 131 43.71 17.01 23.66
N ASP A 132 43.93 17.48 22.44
CA ASP A 132 43.95 16.66 21.22
C ASP A 132 42.59 16.03 20.82
N ARG A 133 41.49 16.77 21.00
CA ARG A 133 40.17 16.36 20.48
C ARG A 133 40.26 16.12 18.96
N GLN A 134 39.47 15.18 18.47
CA GLN A 134 39.38 14.93 17.03
C GLN A 134 37.94 15.09 16.57
N ALA A 135 37.77 15.65 15.38
CA ALA A 135 36.50 15.70 14.70
C ALA A 135 36.72 15.80 13.20
N GLY A 136 35.80 15.23 12.43
CA GLY A 136 35.87 15.34 10.98
C GLY A 136 35.03 14.29 10.31
N VAL A 137 35.54 13.74 9.20
CA VAL A 137 34.79 12.85 8.32
C VAL A 137 35.41 11.47 8.36
N THR A 138 34.59 10.43 8.49
CA THR A 138 34.98 9.02 8.34
C THR A 138 34.27 8.43 7.13
N ILE A 139 35.01 7.68 6.34
CA ILE A 139 34.50 6.95 5.17
C ILE A 139 34.62 5.47 5.48
N GLN A 140 33.52 4.74 5.32
CA GLN A 140 33.49 3.29 5.53
C GLN A 140 32.90 2.57 4.32
N SER A 141 33.50 1.44 3.97
CA SER A 141 33.02 0.57 2.90
C SER A 141 32.91 -0.88 3.34
N TYR A 142 31.80 -1.49 2.97
CA TYR A 142 31.44 -2.87 3.22
C TYR A 142 30.85 -3.47 1.96
N ARG A 143 31.28 -4.69 1.63
CA ARG A 143 30.68 -5.48 0.55
C ARG A 143 29.40 -6.20 0.95
N ARG A 144 29.20 -6.46 2.25
CA ARG A 144 27.99 -7.13 2.76
C ARG A 144 27.03 -6.11 3.36
N SER A 145 25.80 -6.10 2.88
CA SER A 145 24.71 -5.24 3.39
C SER A 145 23.99 -5.85 4.59
N ALA A 146 23.15 -5.05 5.25
CA ALA A 146 22.38 -5.45 6.42
C ALA A 146 21.40 -6.62 6.14
N ASP A 147 20.88 -6.70 4.92
CA ASP A 147 20.03 -7.80 4.42
C ASP A 147 20.84 -9.01 3.93
N ALA A 148 22.12 -9.08 4.29
CA ALA A 148 23.07 -10.13 3.93
C ALA A 148 23.41 -10.27 2.44
N ARG A 149 22.91 -9.41 1.53
CA ARG A 149 23.41 -9.37 0.15
C ARG A 149 24.90 -9.00 0.13
N VAL A 150 25.64 -9.61 -0.80
CA VAL A 150 27.07 -9.35 -0.98
C VAL A 150 27.30 -8.77 -2.36
N PHE A 151 27.90 -7.59 -2.40
CA PHE A 151 28.29 -6.91 -3.62
C PHE A 151 29.78 -7.16 -3.88
N PRO A 152 30.17 -7.61 -5.09
CA PRO A 152 31.57 -7.88 -5.40
C PRO A 152 32.40 -6.59 -5.44
N ARG A 153 31.75 -5.45 -5.68
CA ARG A 153 32.36 -4.12 -5.74
C ARG A 153 31.47 -3.13 -5.02
N THR A 154 32.11 -2.21 -4.30
CA THR A 154 31.45 -1.07 -3.67
C THR A 154 32.04 0.22 -4.25
N ARG A 155 31.17 1.11 -4.72
CA ARG A 155 31.53 2.43 -5.25
C ARG A 155 30.43 3.42 -4.87
N PHE A 156 30.82 4.56 -4.34
CA PHE A 156 29.95 5.71 -4.13
C PHE A 156 30.80 6.98 -4.24
N GLN A 157 30.13 8.11 -4.47
CA GLN A 157 30.78 9.41 -4.56
C GLN A 157 30.29 10.29 -3.42
N TRP A 158 31.16 11.16 -2.94
CA TRP A 158 30.86 12.21 -1.98
C TRP A 158 31.75 13.41 -2.28
N GLY A 159 31.33 14.59 -1.84
CA GLY A 159 32.07 15.84 -2.00
C GLY A 159 32.34 16.52 -0.67
N MET A 160 33.35 17.38 -0.67
CA MET A 160 33.72 18.23 0.46
C MET A 160 33.51 19.70 0.08
N PHE A 161 32.87 20.46 0.96
CA PHE A 161 32.63 21.88 0.84
C PHE A 161 33.46 22.61 1.89
N LEU A 162 34.31 23.54 1.45
CA LEU A 162 35.11 24.38 2.34
C LEU A 162 34.58 25.80 2.23
N GLY A 163 34.25 26.41 3.36
CA GLY A 163 33.77 27.77 3.43
C GLY A 163 34.07 28.41 4.78
N THR A 164 33.37 29.50 5.04
CA THR A 164 33.39 30.17 6.34
C THR A 164 32.01 30.09 6.99
N LYS A 165 31.91 30.45 8.26
CA LYS A 165 30.63 30.51 8.96
C LYS A 165 29.66 31.53 8.32
N ALA A 166 30.16 32.51 7.56
CA ALA A 166 29.34 33.41 6.75
C ALA A 166 28.57 32.69 5.63
N ASP A 167 29.03 31.51 5.20
CA ASP A 167 28.34 30.67 4.20
C ASP A 167 27.19 29.85 4.80
N LEU A 168 27.03 29.86 6.13
CA LEU A 168 25.96 29.18 6.84
C LEU A 168 24.70 30.06 6.83
N ALA A 169 23.80 29.79 5.89
CA ALA A 169 22.52 30.48 5.81
C ALA A 169 21.62 30.13 7.02
N PRO A 170 20.57 30.93 7.29
CA PRO A 170 19.49 30.53 8.21
C PRO A 170 19.01 29.10 7.92
N ALA A 171 18.64 28.37 8.98
CA ALA A 171 18.36 26.93 8.87
C ALA A 171 17.17 26.61 7.94
N ASP A 172 16.24 27.55 7.77
CA ASP A 172 15.07 27.48 6.90
C ASP A 172 15.38 27.84 5.43
N GLN A 173 16.62 28.18 5.12
CA GLN A 173 17.07 28.51 3.77
C GLN A 173 17.92 27.38 3.16
N VAL A 174 17.98 27.39 1.82
CA VAL A 174 18.84 26.49 1.05
C VAL A 174 20.30 26.85 1.28
N GLN A 175 21.07 25.89 1.81
CA GLN A 175 22.47 26.09 2.16
C GLN A 175 23.38 26.11 0.91
N ASN A 176 24.52 26.80 1.00
CA ASN A 176 25.51 26.83 -0.08
C ASN A 176 26.06 25.43 -0.41
N VAL A 177 26.25 24.57 0.59
CA VAL A 177 26.62 23.16 0.37
C VAL A 177 25.59 22.40 -0.46
N ASN A 178 24.29 22.68 -0.27
CA ASN A 178 23.22 22.07 -1.05
C ASN A 178 23.28 22.51 -2.52
N ARG A 179 23.59 23.79 -2.78
CA ARG A 179 23.78 24.28 -4.15
C ARG A 179 24.95 23.58 -4.85
N GLN A 180 26.04 23.31 -4.12
CA GLN A 180 27.16 22.51 -4.65
C GLN A 180 26.74 21.06 -4.91
N MET A 181 25.96 20.46 -4.01
CA MET A 181 25.37 19.14 -4.23
C MET A 181 24.51 19.11 -5.50
N ASN A 182 23.61 20.07 -5.71
CA ASN A 182 22.78 20.17 -6.91
C ASN A 182 23.63 20.25 -8.19
N LEU A 183 24.67 21.11 -8.17
CA LEU A 183 25.56 21.32 -9.31
C LEU A 183 26.33 20.05 -9.70
N HIS A 184 26.82 19.30 -8.72
CA HIS A 184 27.74 18.17 -8.94
C HIS A 184 27.08 16.79 -8.93
N ALA A 185 25.95 16.64 -8.23
CA ALA A 185 25.29 15.37 -7.99
C ALA A 185 23.86 15.29 -8.53
N GLY A 186 23.20 16.42 -8.86
CA GLY A 186 21.80 16.48 -9.28
C GLY A 186 21.58 16.92 -10.73
N ILE A 187 20.53 17.72 -10.94
CA ILE A 187 20.22 18.36 -12.23
C ILE A 187 20.81 19.76 -12.25
N SER A 188 21.71 20.01 -13.21
CA SER A 188 22.36 21.31 -13.40
C SER A 188 22.06 21.89 -14.78
N LEU A 189 22.28 23.20 -14.95
CA LEU A 189 22.16 23.85 -16.26
C LEU A 189 23.12 23.24 -17.30
N ALA A 190 24.22 22.63 -16.86
CA ALA A 190 25.14 21.88 -17.71
C ALA A 190 24.52 20.60 -18.30
N LYS A 191 23.50 20.01 -17.67
CA LYS A 191 22.71 18.92 -18.26
C LYS A 191 21.61 19.49 -19.16
N VAL A 192 20.87 20.48 -18.66
CA VAL A 192 19.66 21.01 -19.30
C VAL A 192 19.93 21.65 -20.67
N HIS A 193 21.04 22.38 -20.86
CA HIS A 193 21.35 23.00 -22.15
C HIS A 193 21.60 22.00 -23.29
N ARG A 194 21.77 20.70 -22.98
CA ARG A 194 22.00 19.63 -23.95
C ARG A 194 20.71 18.95 -24.41
N TYR A 195 19.57 19.30 -23.82
CA TYR A 195 18.30 18.69 -24.16
C TYR A 195 17.84 19.14 -25.55
N GLN A 196 17.47 18.18 -26.39
CA GLN A 196 16.93 18.45 -27.72
C GLN A 196 15.45 18.81 -27.61
N LEU A 197 15.09 20.06 -27.90
CA LEU A 197 13.70 20.53 -27.72
C LEU A 197 12.83 20.38 -28.97
N GLN A 198 13.46 20.16 -30.13
CA GLN A 198 12.78 20.01 -31.41
C GLN A 198 12.78 18.55 -31.86
N PHE A 199 11.59 18.04 -32.13
CA PHE A 199 11.35 16.66 -32.58
C PHE A 199 9.99 16.59 -33.29
N PRO A 200 9.78 15.60 -34.18
CA PRO A 200 8.49 15.38 -34.83
C PRO A 200 7.38 15.02 -33.83
N ASP A 201 6.14 15.34 -34.16
CA ASP A 201 4.98 14.83 -33.42
C ASP A 201 4.85 13.30 -33.61
N PRO A 202 4.23 12.57 -32.67
CA PRO A 202 3.99 11.14 -32.81
C PRO A 202 3.12 10.84 -34.03
N LEU A 203 3.33 9.68 -34.66
CA LEU A 203 2.66 9.29 -35.91
C LEU A 203 1.13 9.36 -35.86
N ARG A 204 0.51 9.11 -34.70
CA ARG A 204 -0.95 9.17 -34.50
C ARG A 204 -1.45 10.52 -33.98
N GLY A 205 -0.55 11.50 -33.85
CA GLY A 205 -0.82 12.79 -33.20
C GLY A 205 -1.04 12.67 -31.69
N TYR A 206 -1.33 13.81 -31.08
CA TYR A 206 -1.67 13.93 -29.65
C TYR A 206 -3.20 13.90 -29.44
N GLY A 207 -3.63 13.68 -28.19
CA GLY A 207 -5.03 13.76 -27.74
C GLY A 207 -5.73 12.40 -27.55
N GLY A 208 -5.01 11.29 -27.70
CA GLY A 208 -5.53 9.92 -27.64
C GLY A 208 -4.59 8.97 -26.90
N LEU A 209 -4.04 9.40 -25.76
CA LEU A 209 -2.95 8.70 -25.08
C LEU A 209 -3.32 7.30 -24.55
N TYR A 210 -4.46 7.19 -23.86
CA TYR A 210 -4.91 5.94 -23.21
C TYR A 210 -6.17 5.36 -23.86
N MET A 211 -6.95 6.21 -24.53
CA MET A 211 -8.18 5.86 -25.24
C MET A 211 -8.13 6.38 -26.67
N ASP A 212 -9.00 5.82 -27.51
CA ASP A 212 -9.17 6.32 -28.87
C ASP A 212 -9.61 7.80 -28.83
N ARG A 213 -9.05 8.62 -29.72
CA ARG A 213 -9.36 10.07 -29.78
C ARG A 213 -10.85 10.33 -29.99
N GLN A 214 -11.58 9.44 -30.66
CA GLN A 214 -13.03 9.54 -30.82
C GLN A 214 -13.77 9.36 -29.49
N ALA A 215 -13.28 8.49 -28.58
CA ALA A 215 -13.88 8.31 -27.26
C ALA A 215 -13.75 9.59 -26.43
N VAL A 216 -12.55 10.18 -26.41
CA VAL A 216 -12.31 11.49 -25.77
C VAL A 216 -13.20 12.57 -26.40
N GLY A 217 -13.27 12.61 -27.74
CA GLY A 217 -14.13 13.56 -28.45
C GLY A 217 -15.62 13.43 -28.12
N ARG A 218 -16.15 12.21 -27.96
CA ARG A 218 -17.54 11.98 -27.53
C ARG A 218 -17.76 12.49 -26.10
N MET A 219 -16.81 12.23 -25.20
CA MET A 219 -16.87 12.72 -23.82
C MET A 219 -16.88 14.25 -23.77
N SER A 220 -15.96 14.92 -24.48
CA SER A 220 -15.91 16.39 -24.56
C SER A 220 -17.18 16.98 -25.18
N ALA A 221 -17.74 16.33 -26.21
CA ALA A 221 -18.99 16.78 -26.83
C ALA A 221 -20.18 16.65 -25.86
N ARG A 222 -20.29 15.52 -25.15
CA ARG A 222 -21.32 15.31 -24.13
C ARG A 222 -21.21 16.33 -23.00
N LEU A 223 -20.00 16.60 -22.54
CA LEU A 223 -19.73 17.58 -21.48
C LEU A 223 -20.26 18.98 -21.85
N ARG A 224 -20.12 19.40 -23.11
CA ARG A 224 -20.66 20.67 -23.61
C ARG A 224 -22.18 20.69 -23.72
N ALA A 225 -22.80 19.53 -23.93
CA ALA A 225 -24.24 19.40 -24.16
C ALA A 225 -25.04 19.08 -22.90
N ASP A 226 -24.44 18.42 -21.91
CA ASP A 226 -25.10 17.91 -20.71
C ASP A 226 -24.41 18.47 -19.45
N HIS A 227 -25.01 19.53 -18.90
CA HIS A 227 -24.49 20.20 -17.70
C HIS A 227 -24.52 19.30 -16.46
N SER A 228 -25.42 18.32 -16.39
CA SER A 228 -25.47 17.38 -15.27
C SER A 228 -24.29 16.42 -15.29
N TYR A 229 -23.94 15.93 -16.47
CA TYR A 229 -22.75 15.11 -16.69
C TYR A 229 -21.47 15.88 -16.41
N TYR A 230 -21.36 17.14 -16.89
CA TYR A 230 -20.24 18.01 -16.53
C TYR A 230 -20.08 18.14 -15.02
N ARG A 231 -21.14 18.48 -14.30
CA ARG A 231 -21.11 18.64 -12.85
C ARG A 231 -20.75 17.36 -12.12
N GLN A 232 -21.27 16.22 -12.57
CA GLN A 232 -20.91 14.90 -12.03
C GLN A 232 -19.40 14.65 -12.11
N LEU A 233 -18.77 14.89 -13.26
CA LEU A 233 -17.32 14.71 -13.42
C LEU A 233 -16.53 15.76 -12.63
N TYR A 234 -17.00 17.01 -12.60
CA TYR A 234 -16.36 18.12 -11.89
C TYR A 234 -16.32 17.92 -10.36
N ASP A 235 -17.35 17.28 -9.81
CA ASP A 235 -17.45 16.92 -8.39
C ASP A 235 -16.75 15.58 -8.10
N GLY A 236 -16.78 14.64 -9.05
CA GLY A 236 -16.17 13.31 -8.92
C GLY A 236 -14.65 13.29 -9.08
N GLU A 237 -14.07 14.22 -9.86
CA GLU A 237 -12.61 14.34 -10.05
C GLU A 237 -12.16 15.81 -9.94
N PRO A 238 -11.97 16.33 -8.71
CA PRO A 238 -11.62 17.73 -8.48
C PRO A 238 -10.26 18.15 -9.02
N THR A 239 -9.31 17.22 -9.18
CA THR A 239 -7.95 17.53 -9.63
C THR A 239 -7.87 17.80 -11.14
N SER A 240 -8.89 17.38 -11.88
CA SER A 240 -9.01 17.54 -13.33
C SER A 240 -10.02 18.60 -13.77
N ARG A 241 -10.53 19.40 -12.84
CA ARG A 241 -11.37 20.57 -13.14
C ARG A 241 -10.79 21.46 -14.23
N PRO A 242 -9.48 21.80 -14.25
CA PRO A 242 -8.92 22.60 -15.34
C PRO A 242 -8.98 21.91 -16.71
N LEU A 243 -8.87 20.58 -16.76
CA LEU A 243 -9.00 19.81 -18.00
C LEU A 243 -10.47 19.76 -18.46
N LEU A 244 -11.40 19.58 -17.53
CA LEU A 244 -12.85 19.63 -17.80
C LEU A 244 -13.26 21.03 -18.30
N ASP A 245 -12.78 22.10 -17.66
CA ASP A 245 -12.97 23.49 -18.09
C ASP A 245 -12.43 23.70 -19.52
N MET A 246 -11.24 23.16 -19.82
CA MET A 246 -10.65 23.22 -21.16
C MET A 246 -11.49 22.50 -22.21
N TRP A 247 -12.04 21.33 -21.90
CA TRP A 247 -12.94 20.63 -22.82
C TRP A 247 -14.28 21.34 -22.99
N ALA A 248 -14.81 21.96 -21.93
CA ALA A 248 -16.05 22.74 -21.97
C ALA A 248 -15.91 24.01 -22.83
N ASP A 249 -14.74 24.63 -22.77
CA ASP A 249 -14.46 25.90 -23.43
C ASP A 249 -14.31 25.75 -24.95
N VAL A 250 -15.16 26.46 -25.69
CA VAL A 250 -15.13 26.54 -27.15
C VAL A 250 -14.29 27.71 -27.67
N SER A 251 -13.92 28.66 -26.81
CA SER A 251 -13.13 29.84 -27.18
C SER A 251 -11.63 29.57 -27.32
N GLY A 252 -11.13 28.55 -26.61
CA GLY A 252 -9.71 28.20 -26.57
C GLY A 252 -8.94 28.87 -25.43
N GLU A 253 -9.51 29.86 -24.74
CA GLU A 253 -8.88 30.58 -23.61
C GLU A 253 -8.36 29.64 -22.53
N LYS A 254 -9.15 28.63 -22.16
CA LYS A 254 -8.76 27.63 -21.15
C LYS A 254 -7.63 26.72 -21.62
N THR A 255 -7.48 26.51 -22.93
CA THR A 255 -6.35 25.77 -23.50
C THR A 255 -5.05 26.56 -23.35
N HIS A 256 -5.06 27.87 -23.61
CA HIS A 256 -3.90 28.73 -23.39
C HIS A 256 -3.48 28.77 -21.91
N HIS A 257 -4.45 28.86 -20.99
CA HIS A 257 -4.18 28.80 -19.56
C HIS A 257 -3.60 27.44 -19.12
N ALA A 258 -4.08 26.33 -19.67
CA ALA A 258 -3.52 25.01 -19.42
C ALA A 258 -2.06 24.90 -19.92
N ALA A 259 -1.75 25.46 -21.10
CA ALA A 259 -0.38 25.53 -21.62
C ALA A 259 0.55 26.35 -20.69
N GLN A 260 0.09 27.50 -20.19
CA GLN A 260 0.82 28.30 -19.22
C GLN A 260 1.09 27.52 -17.93
N THR A 261 0.09 26.81 -17.41
CA THR A 261 0.22 25.97 -16.20
C THR A 261 1.28 24.87 -16.37
N ILE A 262 1.34 24.23 -17.54
CA ILE A 262 2.35 23.22 -17.87
C ILE A 262 3.75 23.85 -17.84
N THR A 263 3.93 24.99 -18.50
CA THR A 263 5.23 25.68 -18.56
C THR A 263 5.67 26.24 -17.20
N GLY A 264 4.71 26.68 -16.37
CA GLY A 264 4.96 27.09 -14.99
C GLY A 264 5.51 25.95 -14.14
N LEU A 265 4.93 24.74 -14.25
CA LEU A 265 5.47 23.57 -13.54
C LEU A 265 6.91 23.24 -13.99
N ALA A 266 7.19 23.32 -15.29
CA ALA A 266 8.54 23.07 -15.81
C ALA A 266 9.56 24.07 -15.25
N HIS A 267 9.17 25.34 -15.12
CA HIS A 267 10.00 26.36 -14.47
C HIS A 267 10.21 26.07 -12.98
N ASP A 268 9.14 25.76 -12.24
CA ASP A 268 9.21 25.40 -10.81
C ASP A 268 10.14 24.19 -10.58
N LEU A 269 10.01 23.15 -11.40
CA LEU A 269 10.83 21.95 -11.34
C LEU A 269 12.32 22.31 -11.50
N LEU A 270 12.64 23.10 -12.53
CA LEU A 270 14.02 23.51 -12.81
C LEU A 270 14.57 24.40 -11.68
N ALA A 271 13.76 25.33 -11.17
CA ALA A 271 14.14 26.19 -10.05
C ALA A 271 14.41 25.37 -8.78
N ALA A 272 13.56 24.40 -8.45
CA ALA A 272 13.75 23.51 -7.31
C ALA A 272 15.03 22.68 -7.43
N HIS A 273 15.30 22.15 -8.63
CA HIS A 273 16.46 21.30 -8.88
C HIS A 273 17.79 22.07 -8.88
N VAL A 274 17.83 23.26 -9.46
CA VAL A 274 19.06 24.05 -9.61
C VAL A 274 19.31 24.94 -8.39
N ASN A 275 18.28 25.66 -7.94
CA ASN A 275 18.40 26.71 -6.92
C ASN A 275 17.81 26.31 -5.55
N GLY A 276 16.93 25.31 -5.52
CA GLY A 276 16.21 24.85 -4.34
C GLY A 276 16.89 23.66 -3.64
N GLU A 277 16.06 22.81 -3.03
CA GLU A 277 16.47 21.58 -2.33
C GLU A 277 16.92 20.45 -3.28
N GLY A 278 17.00 20.71 -4.59
CA GLY A 278 17.52 19.74 -5.54
C GLY A 278 16.57 18.56 -5.77
N ILE A 279 17.18 17.39 -5.96
CA ILE A 279 16.47 16.11 -6.14
C ILE A 279 15.70 15.66 -4.89
N TYR A 280 15.86 16.36 -3.76
CA TYR A 280 15.20 16.06 -2.49
C TYR A 280 14.07 17.04 -2.14
N SER A 281 13.77 17.99 -3.02
CA SER A 281 12.58 18.83 -2.87
C SER A 281 11.33 17.95 -2.78
N MET A 282 10.55 18.06 -1.69
CA MET A 282 9.41 17.17 -1.41
C MET A 282 8.42 17.05 -2.58
N ARG A 283 8.15 18.15 -3.29
CA ARG A 283 7.24 18.17 -4.46
C ARG A 283 7.78 17.34 -5.63
N PHE A 284 9.10 17.26 -5.78
CA PHE A 284 9.75 16.75 -6.99
C PHE A 284 10.71 15.58 -6.77
N HIS A 285 10.84 15.08 -5.55
CA HIS A 285 11.71 13.95 -5.25
C HIS A 285 11.07 12.62 -5.67
N TYR A 286 11.91 11.69 -6.13
CA TYR A 286 11.55 10.29 -6.44
C TYR A 286 10.14 10.11 -7.07
N TRP A 287 9.31 9.23 -6.51
CA TRP A 287 8.00 8.89 -7.07
C TRP A 287 7.00 10.05 -6.99
N HIS A 288 7.10 10.97 -6.02
CA HIS A 288 6.24 12.16 -5.97
C HIS A 288 6.50 13.09 -7.16
N GLY A 289 7.78 13.32 -7.50
CA GLY A 289 8.13 14.11 -8.68
C GLY A 289 7.68 13.45 -9.97
N GLY A 290 7.83 12.12 -10.07
CA GLY A 290 7.31 11.37 -11.20
C GLY A 290 5.80 11.43 -11.33
N LEU A 291 5.07 11.38 -10.22
CA LEU A 291 3.62 11.56 -10.16
C LEU A 291 3.19 12.94 -10.66
N GLU A 292 3.81 14.01 -10.17
CA GLU A 292 3.53 15.39 -10.59
C GLU A 292 3.79 15.58 -12.09
N MET A 293 4.93 15.08 -12.59
CA MET A 293 5.29 15.15 -14.00
C MET A 293 4.34 14.32 -14.89
N MET A 294 3.96 13.12 -14.47
CA MET A 294 3.04 12.27 -15.24
C MET A 294 1.63 12.86 -15.31
N ARG A 295 1.10 13.39 -14.19
CA ARG A 295 -0.19 14.10 -14.18
C ARG A 295 -0.24 15.23 -15.20
N LYS A 296 0.82 16.03 -15.32
CA LYS A 296 0.90 17.07 -16.37
C LYS A 296 1.18 16.53 -17.76
N GLY A 297 1.81 15.37 -17.88
CA GLY A 297 1.95 14.66 -19.15
C GLY A 297 0.61 14.39 -19.83
N LEU A 298 -0.42 14.09 -19.06
CA LEU A 298 -1.79 13.93 -19.58
C LEU A 298 -2.35 15.24 -20.15
N TRP A 299 -2.10 16.35 -19.48
CA TRP A 299 -2.52 17.65 -19.95
C TRP A 299 -1.73 18.06 -21.19
N ILE A 300 -0.44 17.74 -21.26
CA ILE A 300 0.40 17.95 -22.44
C ILE A 300 -0.21 17.25 -23.66
N ASP A 301 -0.60 15.98 -23.54
CA ASP A 301 -1.25 15.25 -24.63
C ASP A 301 -2.54 15.96 -25.10
N GLN A 302 -3.41 16.35 -24.17
CA GLN A 302 -4.69 16.97 -24.51
C GLN A 302 -4.55 18.39 -25.07
N VAL A 303 -3.63 19.19 -24.52
CA VAL A 303 -3.34 20.56 -24.97
C VAL A 303 -2.70 20.55 -26.36
N LEU A 304 -1.72 19.68 -26.62
CA LEU A 304 -1.13 19.53 -27.96
C LEU A 304 -2.13 18.95 -28.97
N GLY A 305 -3.06 18.09 -28.52
CA GLY A 305 -4.12 17.51 -29.35
C GLY A 305 -5.30 18.45 -29.64
N SER A 306 -5.38 19.61 -28.99
CA SER A 306 -6.50 20.55 -29.09
C SER A 306 -6.57 21.30 -30.43
N GLY A 307 -5.42 21.56 -31.06
CA GLY A 307 -5.30 22.42 -32.24
C GLY A 307 -5.43 23.93 -31.97
N ALA A 308 -5.55 24.37 -30.71
CA ALA A 308 -5.77 25.79 -30.36
C ALA A 308 -4.50 26.58 -30.03
N LEU A 309 -3.35 25.92 -29.91
CA LEU A 309 -2.11 26.59 -29.50
C LEU A 309 -1.45 27.39 -30.63
N THR A 310 -0.80 28.49 -30.25
CA THR A 310 0.18 29.15 -31.11
C THR A 310 1.44 28.30 -31.28
N PRO A 311 2.24 28.50 -32.35
CA PRO A 311 3.50 27.77 -32.53
C PRO A 311 4.47 27.90 -31.35
N ASP A 312 4.54 29.09 -30.74
CA ASP A 312 5.40 29.37 -29.59
C ASP A 312 4.94 28.62 -28.33
N GLU A 313 3.62 28.57 -28.09
CA GLU A 313 3.07 27.79 -26.98
C GLU A 313 3.30 26.29 -27.19
N GLN A 314 3.07 25.79 -28.41
CA GLN A 314 3.36 24.40 -28.77
C GLN A 314 4.83 24.06 -28.52
N ALA A 315 5.76 24.92 -28.93
CA ALA A 315 7.19 24.74 -28.68
C ALA A 315 7.53 24.70 -27.18
N ARG A 316 6.95 25.60 -26.37
CA ARG A 316 7.17 25.62 -24.92
C ARG A 316 6.58 24.40 -24.20
N VAL A 317 5.39 23.96 -24.59
CA VAL A 317 4.75 22.75 -24.04
C VAL A 317 5.57 21.50 -24.38
N LYS A 318 6.07 21.39 -25.62
CA LYS A 318 6.97 20.30 -26.02
C LYS A 318 8.30 20.35 -25.25
N ALA A 319 8.86 21.53 -25.01
CA ALA A 319 10.07 21.69 -24.21
C ALA A 319 9.86 21.25 -22.74
N ALA A 320 8.70 21.54 -22.15
CA ALA A 320 8.33 21.04 -20.82
C ALA A 320 8.29 19.51 -20.79
N ALA A 321 7.67 18.86 -21.79
CA ALA A 321 7.64 17.41 -21.90
C ALA A 321 9.06 16.80 -21.97
N VAL A 322 9.96 17.41 -22.74
CA VAL A 322 11.37 16.98 -22.85
C VAL A 322 12.10 17.15 -21.52
N LEU A 323 11.89 18.26 -20.79
CA LEU A 323 12.47 18.46 -19.46
C LEU A 323 12.03 17.35 -18.51
N PHE A 324 10.72 17.08 -18.42
CA PHE A 324 10.17 16.05 -17.56
C PHE A 324 10.74 14.66 -17.89
N ALA A 325 10.78 14.32 -19.18
CA ALA A 325 11.33 13.04 -19.63
C ALA A 325 12.81 12.89 -19.28
N ASN A 326 13.63 13.94 -19.46
CA ASN A 326 15.06 13.87 -19.13
C ASN A 326 15.30 13.76 -17.63
N VAL A 327 14.55 14.49 -16.80
CA VAL A 327 14.64 14.39 -15.32
C VAL A 327 14.26 12.99 -14.85
N LEU A 328 13.15 12.44 -15.33
CA LEU A 328 12.70 11.11 -14.96
C LEU A 328 13.71 10.01 -15.29
N TRP A 329 14.38 10.13 -16.43
CA TRP A 329 15.37 9.16 -16.93
C TRP A 329 16.81 9.45 -16.47
N ASP A 330 17.03 10.45 -15.63
CA ASP A 330 18.36 10.72 -15.05
C ASP A 330 18.56 9.89 -13.77
N ASP A 331 19.50 8.95 -13.81
CA ASP A 331 19.81 8.10 -12.67
C ASP A 331 20.52 8.84 -11.52
N ASP A 332 20.88 10.11 -11.71
CA ASP A 332 21.27 11.00 -10.60
C ASP A 332 20.06 11.51 -9.80
N VAL A 333 18.86 11.53 -10.39
CA VAL A 333 17.62 11.89 -9.71
C VAL A 333 17.06 10.68 -8.98
N VAL A 334 16.94 9.55 -9.70
CA VAL A 334 16.52 8.27 -9.13
C VAL A 334 17.37 7.15 -9.70
N PRO A 335 18.19 6.44 -8.89
CA PRO A 335 19.08 5.41 -9.37
C PRO A 335 18.32 4.10 -9.65
N LEU A 336 17.52 4.05 -10.71
CA LEU A 336 16.64 2.90 -11.02
C LEU A 336 17.35 1.81 -11.86
N PHE A 337 18.65 1.61 -11.63
CA PHE A 337 19.48 0.63 -12.34
C PHE A 337 19.94 -0.50 -11.42
N GLU A 338 20.24 -1.68 -11.94
CA GLU A 338 20.61 -2.79 -11.07
C GLU A 338 21.99 -2.62 -10.41
N GLY A 339 22.14 -3.18 -9.20
CA GLY A 339 23.43 -3.29 -8.52
C GLY A 339 23.87 -2.09 -7.67
N HIS A 340 23.05 -1.03 -7.54
CA HIS A 340 23.39 0.11 -6.68
C HIS A 340 23.36 -0.22 -5.17
N GLY A 341 22.48 -1.11 -4.72
CA GLY A 341 22.28 -1.49 -3.31
C GLY A 341 21.54 -0.46 -2.43
N LEU A 342 21.38 0.78 -2.88
CA LEU A 342 20.55 1.83 -2.27
C LEU A 342 19.08 1.41 -2.01
N ASN A 343 18.44 2.02 -1.00
CA ASN A 343 17.05 1.79 -0.61
C ASN A 343 16.09 2.57 -1.52
N LEU A 344 15.19 1.90 -2.22
CA LEU A 344 14.19 2.50 -3.11
C LEU A 344 12.79 2.58 -2.49
N GLY A 345 12.65 2.35 -1.17
CA GLY A 345 11.36 2.34 -0.48
C GLY A 345 10.67 0.97 -0.57
N THR A 346 9.34 0.98 -0.46
CA THR A 346 8.50 -0.23 -0.58
C THR A 346 8.43 -0.73 -2.03
N ALA A 347 7.91 -1.95 -2.25
CA ALA A 347 8.05 -2.63 -3.53
C ALA A 347 7.32 -1.93 -4.68
N ASN A 348 6.20 -1.25 -4.40
CA ASN A 348 5.46 -0.49 -5.41
C ASN A 348 6.20 0.78 -5.90
N MET A 349 7.01 1.43 -5.07
CA MET A 349 7.62 2.73 -5.42
C MET A 349 8.55 2.68 -6.65
N PRO A 350 9.47 1.70 -6.80
CA PRO A 350 10.27 1.60 -8.02
C PRO A 350 9.43 1.22 -9.25
N VAL A 351 8.34 0.47 -9.07
CA VAL A 351 7.37 0.15 -10.15
C VAL A 351 6.70 1.43 -10.67
N GLN A 352 6.22 2.28 -9.75
CA GLN A 352 5.67 3.59 -10.08
C GLN A 352 6.67 4.43 -10.88
N GLN A 353 7.89 4.56 -10.37
CA GLN A 353 8.92 5.37 -11.04
C GLN A 353 9.24 4.87 -12.45
N GLN A 354 9.34 3.55 -12.63
CA GLN A 354 9.56 2.96 -13.95
C GLN A 354 8.40 3.25 -14.90
N ALA A 355 7.15 3.18 -14.43
CA ALA A 355 5.99 3.51 -15.23
C ALA A 355 5.98 5.00 -15.66
N TYR A 356 6.44 5.93 -14.81
CA TYR A 356 6.58 7.34 -15.20
C TYR A 356 7.66 7.56 -16.27
N ARG A 357 8.78 6.82 -16.17
CA ARG A 357 9.82 6.78 -17.23
C ARG A 357 9.23 6.27 -18.55
N ASP A 358 8.48 5.18 -18.50
CA ASP A 358 7.88 4.55 -19.68
C ASP A 358 6.78 5.42 -20.30
N PHE A 359 5.97 6.10 -19.49
CA PHE A 359 4.99 7.09 -19.93
C PHE A 359 5.63 8.14 -20.84
N TYR A 360 6.71 8.80 -20.38
CA TYR A 360 7.33 9.86 -21.18
C TYR A 360 8.13 9.31 -22.36
N ALA A 361 8.65 8.08 -22.28
CA ALA A 361 9.27 7.43 -23.42
C ALA A 361 8.24 7.21 -24.54
N LEU A 362 7.01 6.78 -24.21
CA LEU A 362 5.93 6.61 -25.18
C LEU A 362 5.38 7.94 -25.69
N LEU A 363 5.12 8.92 -24.82
CA LEU A 363 4.65 10.25 -25.19
C LEU A 363 5.61 10.95 -26.18
N LEU A 364 6.91 10.71 -26.03
CA LEU A 364 7.98 11.29 -26.85
C LEU A 364 8.63 10.26 -27.78
N ALA A 365 7.87 9.27 -28.27
CA ALA A 365 8.41 8.15 -29.03
C ALA A 365 9.23 8.53 -30.28
N GLU A 366 8.99 9.71 -30.87
CA GLU A 366 9.74 10.21 -32.03
C GLU A 366 10.95 11.07 -31.67
N HIS A 367 11.13 11.39 -30.37
CA HIS A 367 12.29 12.11 -29.88
C HIS A 367 13.56 11.23 -29.94
N PRO A 368 14.71 11.72 -30.45
CA PRO A 368 15.89 10.88 -30.68
C PRO A 368 16.41 10.12 -29.45
N THR A 369 16.37 10.73 -28.26
CA THR A 369 16.83 10.07 -27.02
C THR A 369 15.80 9.13 -26.38
N MET A 370 14.55 9.14 -26.86
CA MET A 370 13.46 8.33 -26.31
C MET A 370 13.03 7.21 -27.25
N ARG A 371 13.30 7.30 -28.56
CA ARG A 371 12.89 6.30 -29.56
C ARG A 371 13.24 4.87 -29.17
N ASP A 372 14.49 4.61 -28.81
CA ASP A 372 14.93 3.26 -28.43
C ASP A 372 14.33 2.81 -27.10
N ARG A 373 14.16 3.75 -26.15
CA ARG A 373 13.49 3.49 -24.87
C ARG A 373 12.02 3.12 -25.11
N ALA A 374 11.32 3.85 -25.97
CA ALA A 374 9.93 3.63 -26.35
C ALA A 374 9.72 2.27 -27.01
N ALA A 375 10.66 1.82 -27.85
CA ALA A 375 10.63 0.51 -28.49
C ALA A 375 10.69 -0.65 -27.47
N GLN A 376 11.32 -0.44 -26.31
CA GLN A 376 11.48 -1.45 -25.27
C GLN A 376 10.33 -1.48 -24.25
N VAL A 377 9.48 -0.45 -24.20
CA VAL A 377 8.43 -0.30 -23.16
C VAL A 377 7.51 -1.51 -23.12
N ALA A 378 7.05 -2.02 -24.28
CA ALA A 378 6.13 -3.16 -24.33
C ALA A 378 6.73 -4.42 -23.68
N THR A 379 8.04 -4.62 -23.76
CA THR A 379 8.73 -5.73 -23.08
C THR A 379 8.89 -5.44 -21.59
N ARG A 380 9.31 -4.23 -21.22
CA ARG A 380 9.45 -3.83 -19.81
C ARG A 380 8.14 -3.95 -19.04
N VAL A 381 7.06 -3.37 -19.55
CA VAL A 381 5.76 -3.41 -18.86
C VAL A 381 5.22 -4.84 -18.72
N ARG A 382 5.48 -5.73 -19.68
CA ARG A 382 5.16 -7.15 -19.55
C ARG A 382 5.96 -7.84 -18.45
N ASN A 383 7.27 -7.53 -18.35
CA ASN A 383 8.11 -8.04 -17.26
C ASN A 383 7.65 -7.49 -15.90
N THR A 384 7.22 -6.23 -15.85
CA THR A 384 6.60 -5.64 -14.65
C THR A 384 5.35 -6.40 -14.26
N VAL A 385 4.43 -6.68 -15.20
CA VAL A 385 3.23 -7.51 -14.95
C VAL A 385 3.64 -8.88 -14.38
N GLY A 386 4.64 -9.55 -14.96
CA GLY A 386 5.13 -10.83 -14.46
C GLY A 386 5.81 -10.76 -13.08
N THR A 387 6.20 -9.57 -12.63
CA THR A 387 6.81 -9.33 -11.31
C THR A 387 5.75 -9.05 -10.25
N ILE A 388 4.74 -8.24 -10.59
CA ILE A 388 3.73 -7.76 -9.63
C ILE A 388 2.43 -8.56 -9.66
N VAL A 389 2.21 -9.38 -10.71
CA VAL A 389 1.08 -10.30 -10.84
C VAL A 389 1.58 -11.71 -11.13
N ASN A 390 1.13 -12.70 -10.34
CA ASN A 390 1.51 -14.09 -10.56
C ASN A 390 0.69 -14.76 -11.69
N GLU A 391 1.01 -15.99 -12.04
CA GLU A 391 0.34 -16.77 -13.09
C GLU A 391 -1.14 -17.07 -12.81
N HIS A 392 -1.61 -16.85 -11.58
CA HIS A 392 -3.00 -17.00 -11.15
C HIS A 392 -3.77 -15.68 -11.11
N GLY A 393 -3.13 -14.55 -11.43
CA GLY A 393 -3.75 -13.22 -11.41
C GLY A 393 -3.69 -12.51 -10.06
N ALA A 394 -3.13 -13.13 -9.02
CA ALA A 394 -2.93 -12.46 -7.74
C ALA A 394 -1.87 -11.35 -7.87
N GLU A 395 -2.14 -10.19 -7.30
CA GLU A 395 -1.20 -9.05 -7.23
C GLU A 395 -0.45 -9.05 -5.89
N MET A 396 0.71 -8.39 -5.80
CA MET A 396 1.59 -8.48 -4.63
C MET A 396 1.23 -7.58 -3.43
N GLY A 397 0.41 -6.55 -3.61
CA GLY A 397 0.11 -5.52 -2.62
C GLY A 397 -1.13 -5.80 -1.78
N GLY A 398 -1.19 -5.21 -0.58
CA GLY A 398 -2.45 -5.04 0.17
C GLY A 398 -3.51 -4.34 -0.68
N THR A 399 -4.79 -4.50 -0.39
CA THR A 399 -5.89 -4.15 -1.31
C THR A 399 -5.80 -2.72 -1.89
N HIS A 400 -5.47 -1.74 -1.07
CA HIS A 400 -5.24 -0.34 -1.48
C HIS A 400 -3.97 -0.19 -2.33
N TYR A 401 -2.88 -0.86 -1.94
CA TYR A 401 -1.59 -0.79 -2.63
C TYR A 401 -1.51 -1.58 -3.93
N ILE A 402 -2.51 -2.42 -4.25
CA ILE A 402 -2.70 -2.95 -5.60
C ILE A 402 -2.73 -1.79 -6.61
N ALA A 403 -3.43 -0.70 -6.29
CA ALA A 403 -3.50 0.46 -7.17
C ALA A 403 -2.13 1.13 -7.34
N ALA A 404 -1.30 1.14 -6.27
CA ALA A 404 -0.01 1.81 -6.25
C ALA A 404 1.00 1.21 -7.25
N SER A 405 1.00 -0.11 -7.44
CA SER A 405 1.85 -0.80 -8.42
C SER A 405 1.15 -0.94 -9.78
N PHE A 406 -0.15 -1.25 -9.78
CA PHE A 406 -0.84 -1.71 -10.98
C PHE A 406 -1.42 -0.57 -11.82
N VAL A 407 -1.93 0.52 -11.25
CA VAL A 407 -2.52 1.62 -12.06
C VAL A 407 -1.48 2.27 -12.99
N PRO A 408 -0.26 2.63 -12.56
CA PRO A 408 0.78 3.13 -13.46
C PRO A 408 1.18 2.11 -14.55
N THR A 409 1.21 0.83 -14.18
CA THR A 409 1.46 -0.28 -15.11
C THR A 409 0.35 -0.37 -16.16
N LEU A 410 -0.91 -0.31 -15.73
CA LEU A 410 -2.10 -0.34 -16.57
C LEU A 410 -2.17 0.85 -17.53
N ASN A 411 -1.85 2.05 -17.05
CA ASN A 411 -1.72 3.25 -17.88
C ASN A 411 -0.67 3.05 -18.98
N THR A 412 0.46 2.41 -18.67
CA THR A 412 1.49 2.08 -19.65
C THR A 412 0.99 1.04 -20.68
N LEU A 413 0.26 0.01 -20.24
CA LEU A 413 -0.37 -0.98 -21.12
C LEU A 413 -1.37 -0.34 -22.09
N LEU A 414 -2.18 0.60 -21.61
CA LEU A 414 -3.11 1.38 -22.44
C LEU A 414 -2.38 2.23 -23.48
N GLN A 415 -1.28 2.91 -23.12
CA GLN A 415 -0.46 3.65 -24.10
C GLN A 415 0.14 2.73 -25.16
N VAL A 416 0.65 1.56 -24.78
CA VAL A 416 1.18 0.57 -25.72
C VAL A 416 0.08 0.15 -26.71
N LYS A 417 -1.13 -0.11 -26.21
CA LYS A 417 -2.30 -0.39 -27.04
C LYS A 417 -2.62 0.75 -28.00
N GLN A 418 -2.71 1.99 -27.52
CA GLN A 418 -3.08 3.15 -28.38
C GLN A 418 -2.01 3.55 -29.40
N ARG A 419 -0.74 3.26 -29.13
CA ARG A 419 0.36 3.56 -30.07
C ARG A 419 0.28 2.74 -31.37
N GLY A 420 -0.53 1.68 -31.41
CA GLY A 420 -0.68 0.81 -32.58
C GLY A 420 0.33 -0.33 -32.67
N GLY A 421 1.02 -0.65 -31.55
CA GLY A 421 1.77 -1.88 -31.40
C GLY A 421 0.86 -3.08 -31.12
N ALA A 422 1.46 -4.21 -30.72
CA ALA A 422 0.68 -5.37 -30.28
C ALA A 422 -0.12 -5.04 -29.00
N ASP A 423 -1.43 -5.29 -29.03
CA ASP A 423 -2.29 -5.14 -27.86
C ASP A 423 -1.84 -6.12 -26.75
N PRO A 424 -1.47 -5.64 -25.55
CA PRO A 424 -1.04 -6.51 -24.47
C PRO A 424 -2.20 -7.28 -23.82
N PHE A 425 -3.44 -6.78 -23.87
CA PHE A 425 -4.60 -7.39 -23.19
C PHE A 425 -4.95 -8.81 -23.67
N PRO A 426 -4.90 -9.14 -24.98
CA PRO A 426 -5.09 -10.51 -25.43
C PRO A 426 -3.82 -11.38 -25.34
N THR A 427 -2.63 -10.79 -25.15
CA THR A 427 -1.35 -11.52 -25.26
C THR A 427 -0.67 -11.80 -23.91
N GLU A 428 -1.02 -11.07 -22.84
CA GLU A 428 -0.57 -11.36 -21.48
C GLU A 428 -1.72 -11.97 -20.66
N PRO A 429 -1.76 -13.32 -20.49
CA PRO A 429 -2.88 -14.00 -19.85
C PRO A 429 -3.07 -13.65 -18.36
N ARG A 430 -2.04 -13.08 -17.71
CA ARG A 430 -2.17 -12.58 -16.34
C ARG A 430 -3.15 -11.44 -16.21
N LEU A 431 -3.33 -10.61 -17.24
CA LEU A 431 -4.21 -9.44 -17.17
C LEU A 431 -5.67 -9.85 -16.98
N ALA A 432 -6.15 -10.86 -17.72
CA ALA A 432 -7.53 -11.33 -17.59
C ALA A 432 -7.76 -12.02 -16.24
N LYS A 433 -6.77 -12.80 -15.79
CA LYS A 433 -6.80 -13.43 -14.45
C LYS A 433 -6.76 -12.40 -13.33
N PHE A 434 -5.99 -11.33 -13.49
CA PHE A 434 -5.95 -10.20 -12.56
C PHE A 434 -7.28 -9.46 -12.51
N ALA A 435 -7.94 -9.26 -13.66
CA ALA A 435 -9.27 -8.67 -13.68
C ALA A 435 -10.29 -9.53 -12.90
N GLU A 436 -10.24 -10.85 -13.03
CA GLU A 436 -11.08 -11.76 -12.23
C GLU A 436 -10.72 -11.77 -10.74
N PHE A 437 -9.41 -11.74 -10.42
CA PHE A 437 -8.92 -11.52 -9.05
C PHE A 437 -9.52 -10.25 -8.47
N TYR A 438 -9.34 -9.12 -9.14
CA TYR A 438 -9.78 -7.84 -8.64
C TYR A 438 -11.31 -7.73 -8.50
N LEU A 439 -12.09 -8.32 -9.43
CA LEU A 439 -13.54 -8.44 -9.29
C LEU A 439 -13.93 -9.17 -8.00
N ASN A 440 -13.21 -10.23 -7.63
CA ASN A 440 -13.53 -11.06 -6.47
C ASN A 440 -13.17 -10.42 -5.12
N LEU A 441 -12.53 -9.24 -5.11
CA LEU A 441 -12.39 -8.40 -3.91
C LEU A 441 -13.68 -7.66 -3.54
N LEU A 442 -14.66 -7.58 -4.46
CA LEU A 442 -15.88 -6.80 -4.24
C LEU A 442 -16.70 -7.32 -3.06
N THR A 443 -16.99 -6.45 -2.11
CA THR A 443 -17.95 -6.70 -1.03
C THR A 443 -19.37 -6.88 -1.61
N PRO A 444 -20.31 -7.48 -0.86
CA PRO A 444 -21.74 -7.15 -0.98
C PRO A 444 -21.95 -5.62 -0.94
N PRO A 445 -23.13 -5.09 -1.33
CA PRO A 445 -23.47 -3.69 -1.14
C PRO A 445 -23.10 -3.22 0.28
N GLU A 446 -22.09 -2.37 0.39
CA GLU A 446 -21.41 -2.10 1.66
C GLU A 446 -22.13 -0.94 2.36
N PRO A 447 -22.81 -1.20 3.50
CA PRO A 447 -23.57 -0.16 4.20
C PRO A 447 -22.68 1.01 4.63
N ARG A 448 -21.39 0.76 4.90
CA ARG A 448 -20.43 1.79 5.33
C ARG A 448 -20.05 2.78 4.23
N VAL A 449 -20.33 2.50 2.96
CA VAL A 449 -19.99 3.38 1.82
C VAL A 449 -21.26 3.81 1.05
N GLY A 450 -22.40 3.83 1.73
CA GLY A 450 -23.68 4.22 1.14
C GLY A 450 -24.32 3.17 0.24
N GLY A 451 -24.06 1.88 0.50
CA GLY A 451 -24.65 0.75 -0.24
C GLY A 451 -24.01 0.48 -1.61
N LYS A 452 -22.92 1.17 -1.93
CA LYS A 452 -22.08 0.86 -3.10
C LYS A 452 -21.25 -0.39 -2.81
N ARG A 453 -20.75 -1.06 -3.84
CA ARG A 453 -19.74 -2.11 -3.64
C ARG A 453 -18.36 -1.46 -3.45
N ALA A 454 -17.55 -2.05 -2.57
CA ALA A 454 -16.18 -1.64 -2.28
C ALA A 454 -15.26 -2.86 -2.30
N LEU A 455 -13.97 -2.65 -2.10
CA LEU A 455 -13.01 -3.73 -1.89
C LEU A 455 -12.94 -4.09 -0.40
N ILE A 456 -12.64 -5.35 -0.09
CA ILE A 456 -12.27 -5.75 1.28
C ILE A 456 -10.93 -5.11 1.70
N SER A 457 -10.78 -4.76 2.98
CA SER A 457 -9.53 -4.24 3.53
C SER A 457 -8.59 -5.40 3.90
N LEU A 458 -7.37 -5.44 3.35
CA LEU A 458 -6.30 -6.38 3.71
C LEU A 458 -4.94 -5.66 3.65
N GLY A 459 -4.11 -5.83 4.67
CA GLY A 459 -2.84 -5.12 4.79
C GLY A 459 -3.04 -3.64 5.08
N ASP A 460 -2.08 -2.80 4.68
CA ASP A 460 -2.24 -1.34 4.80
C ASP A 460 -3.32 -0.86 3.82
N SER A 461 -4.59 -0.86 4.23
CA SER A 461 -5.73 -0.66 3.32
C SER A 461 -6.96 -0.11 4.03
N SER A 462 -7.98 0.28 3.25
CA SER A 462 -9.31 0.65 3.73
C SER A 462 -10.40 -0.03 2.88
N THR A 463 -11.65 -0.04 3.36
CA THR A 463 -12.80 -0.44 2.53
C THR A 463 -13.17 0.73 1.61
N GLU A 464 -12.87 0.62 0.32
CA GLU A 464 -13.04 1.71 -0.64
C GLU A 464 -13.56 1.24 -2.02
N PRO A 465 -14.33 2.07 -2.74
CA PRO A 465 -14.65 1.82 -4.15
C PRO A 465 -13.40 2.01 -5.02
N SER A 466 -13.40 1.44 -6.23
CA SER A 466 -12.25 1.57 -7.14
C SER A 466 -12.62 1.88 -8.59
N GLU A 467 -11.91 2.85 -9.14
CA GLU A 467 -11.91 3.28 -10.53
C GLU A 467 -11.19 2.29 -11.47
N MET A 468 -10.35 1.41 -10.92
CA MET A 468 -9.57 0.45 -11.71
C MET A 468 -10.47 -0.53 -12.49
N PHE A 469 -11.68 -0.81 -12.01
CA PHE A 469 -12.67 -1.58 -12.76
C PHE A 469 -12.97 -0.94 -14.13
N GLY A 470 -13.22 0.37 -14.17
CA GLY A 470 -13.52 1.07 -15.43
C GLY A 470 -12.31 1.14 -16.36
N THR A 471 -11.11 1.28 -15.79
CA THR A 471 -9.87 1.34 -16.56
C THR A 471 -9.53 -0.03 -17.18
N LEU A 472 -9.67 -1.11 -16.41
CA LEU A 472 -9.54 -2.49 -16.93
C LEU A 472 -10.60 -2.78 -18.00
N GLY A 473 -11.86 -2.37 -17.77
CA GLY A 473 -12.94 -2.55 -18.74
C GLY A 473 -12.58 -1.90 -20.08
N THR A 474 -12.09 -0.67 -20.04
CA THR A 474 -11.62 0.06 -21.23
C THR A 474 -10.47 -0.66 -21.94
N GLY A 475 -9.52 -1.22 -21.19
CA GLY A 475 -8.44 -2.02 -21.75
C GLY A 475 -8.92 -3.28 -22.48
N PHE A 476 -9.86 -4.01 -21.86
CA PHE A 476 -10.40 -5.27 -22.39
C PHE A 476 -11.47 -5.12 -23.47
N ARG A 477 -11.97 -3.91 -23.78
CA ARG A 477 -13.11 -3.69 -24.68
C ARG A 477 -13.05 -4.47 -26.01
N ASP A 478 -11.85 -4.62 -26.58
CA ASP A 478 -11.62 -5.32 -27.86
C ASP A 478 -11.16 -6.77 -27.65
N ALA A 479 -10.44 -7.03 -26.56
CA ALA A 479 -9.78 -8.31 -26.30
C ALA A 479 -10.74 -9.34 -25.67
N ASP A 480 -11.60 -8.88 -24.75
CA ASP A 480 -12.65 -9.66 -24.12
C ASP A 480 -13.83 -8.72 -23.77
N PRO A 481 -14.78 -8.52 -24.72
CA PRO A 481 -15.93 -7.65 -24.49
C PRO A 481 -16.84 -8.10 -23.35
N GLN A 482 -16.87 -9.39 -23.01
CA GLN A 482 -17.70 -9.90 -21.91
C GLN A 482 -17.09 -9.56 -20.56
N LEU A 483 -15.78 -9.78 -20.40
CA LEU A 483 -15.04 -9.33 -19.23
C LEU A 483 -15.08 -7.81 -19.09
N SER A 484 -14.90 -7.08 -20.19
CA SER A 484 -15.07 -5.64 -20.25
C SER A 484 -16.42 -5.21 -19.68
N ALA A 485 -17.53 -5.81 -20.12
CA ALA A 485 -18.85 -5.44 -19.63
C ALA A 485 -19.04 -5.72 -18.13
N ARG A 486 -18.51 -6.84 -17.61
CA ARG A 486 -18.54 -7.17 -16.18
C ARG A 486 -17.73 -6.16 -15.35
N LEU A 487 -16.56 -5.76 -15.84
CA LEU A 487 -15.72 -4.74 -15.21
C LEU A 487 -16.42 -3.36 -15.19
N MET A 488 -17.06 -2.96 -16.29
CA MET A 488 -17.85 -1.73 -16.33
C MET A 488 -19.05 -1.78 -15.38
N GLY A 489 -19.71 -2.94 -15.23
CA GLY A 489 -20.77 -3.12 -14.24
C GLY A 489 -20.27 -3.08 -12.79
N ALA A 490 -19.07 -3.59 -12.51
CA ALA A 490 -18.43 -3.44 -11.20
C ALA A 490 -18.10 -1.97 -10.89
N TRP A 491 -17.57 -1.23 -11.85
CA TRP A 491 -17.31 0.21 -11.72
C TRP A 491 -18.59 1.01 -11.42
N GLN A 492 -19.68 0.71 -12.13
CA GLN A 492 -20.99 1.32 -11.86
C GLN A 492 -21.54 0.94 -10.49
N ALA A 493 -21.43 -0.33 -10.08
CA ALA A 493 -21.86 -0.79 -8.76
C ALA A 493 -21.03 -0.18 -7.61
N ALA A 494 -19.79 0.23 -7.89
CA ALA A 494 -18.94 1.00 -6.97
C ALA A 494 -19.28 2.51 -6.95
N GLY A 495 -20.27 2.96 -7.74
CA GLY A 495 -20.72 4.33 -7.80
C GLY A 495 -19.95 5.22 -8.77
N ASN A 496 -19.35 4.64 -9.82
CA ASN A 496 -18.56 5.34 -10.84
C ASN A 496 -17.39 6.17 -10.27
N PRO A 497 -16.57 5.60 -9.37
CA PRO A 497 -15.44 6.32 -8.79
C PRO A 497 -14.48 6.81 -9.88
N GLN A 498 -13.92 8.00 -9.67
CA GLN A 498 -12.87 8.60 -10.47
C GLN A 498 -11.69 8.92 -9.55
N SER A 499 -10.48 8.93 -10.11
CA SER A 499 -9.26 9.26 -9.38
C SER A 499 -8.38 10.14 -10.24
N GLY A 500 -7.71 11.10 -9.58
CA GLY A 500 -6.64 11.89 -10.16
C GLY A 500 -5.26 11.49 -9.65
N PHE A 501 -5.17 10.45 -8.81
CA PHE A 501 -3.92 10.15 -8.10
C PHE A 501 -2.82 9.82 -9.10
N PHE A 502 -2.96 8.76 -9.92
CA PHE A 502 -2.01 8.39 -10.99
C PHE A 502 -2.37 9.03 -12.33
N GLY A 503 -2.76 10.31 -12.29
CA GLY A 503 -3.35 10.98 -13.44
C GLY A 503 -4.85 10.67 -13.55
N THR A 504 -5.55 11.45 -14.38
CA THR A 504 -7.00 11.44 -14.40
C THR A 504 -7.56 10.19 -15.08
N THR A 505 -8.45 9.50 -14.39
CA THR A 505 -9.17 8.35 -14.95
C THR A 505 -10.23 8.73 -15.99
N LEU A 506 -10.55 10.03 -16.11
CA LEU A 506 -11.37 10.55 -17.22
C LEU A 506 -10.74 10.25 -18.59
N LEU A 507 -9.42 10.06 -18.65
CA LEU A 507 -8.71 9.69 -19.87
C LEU A 507 -8.49 8.19 -20.02
N THR A 508 -8.82 7.38 -19.01
CA THR A 508 -8.57 5.92 -19.03
C THR A 508 -9.85 5.08 -18.97
N ILE A 509 -11.00 5.70 -18.69
CA ILE A 509 -12.31 5.05 -18.62
C ILE A 509 -13.20 5.56 -19.76
N ASP A 510 -13.59 4.65 -20.66
CA ASP A 510 -14.62 4.91 -21.68
C ASP A 510 -15.99 4.60 -21.07
N ASP A 511 -16.63 5.63 -20.51
CA ASP A 511 -17.90 5.52 -19.79
C ASP A 511 -19.11 5.22 -20.68
N ALA A 512 -18.92 5.16 -22.00
CA ALA A 512 -19.92 4.74 -22.96
C ALA A 512 -19.93 3.22 -23.22
N LEU A 513 -18.97 2.47 -22.64
CA LEU A 513 -18.90 1.03 -22.82
C LEU A 513 -20.09 0.31 -22.15
N PRO A 514 -20.55 -0.82 -22.71
CA PRO A 514 -21.60 -1.63 -22.10
C PRO A 514 -21.21 -2.09 -20.69
N ALA A 515 -22.18 -2.12 -19.79
CA ALA A 515 -22.04 -2.65 -18.44
C ALA A 515 -22.94 -3.87 -18.24
N ALA A 516 -22.43 -4.86 -17.52
CA ALA A 516 -23.14 -6.08 -17.17
C ALA A 516 -22.84 -6.47 -15.72
N ASP A 517 -23.79 -7.14 -15.07
CA ASP A 517 -23.60 -7.67 -13.73
C ASP A 517 -22.36 -8.60 -13.67
N PRO A 518 -21.39 -8.39 -12.75
CA PRO A 518 -20.24 -9.26 -12.58
C PRO A 518 -20.56 -10.73 -12.33
N ARG A 519 -21.70 -11.05 -11.70
CA ARG A 519 -22.17 -12.42 -11.34
C ARG A 519 -21.10 -13.28 -10.65
N LEU A 520 -20.57 -12.80 -9.52
CA LEU A 520 -19.47 -13.47 -8.81
C LEU A 520 -19.95 -14.69 -8.00
N GLY A 521 -19.06 -15.68 -7.85
CA GLY A 521 -19.28 -16.90 -7.09
C GLY A 521 -18.02 -17.29 -6.31
N ASP A 522 -17.89 -18.58 -5.96
CA ASP A 522 -16.67 -19.07 -5.33
C ASP A 522 -15.47 -18.92 -6.28
N ALA A 523 -14.35 -18.44 -5.79
CA ALA A 523 -13.13 -18.25 -6.58
C ALA A 523 -11.87 -18.45 -5.74
N THR A 524 -10.77 -18.74 -6.41
CA THR A 524 -9.47 -18.81 -5.74
C THR A 524 -8.33 -18.28 -6.57
N PHE A 525 -7.39 -17.62 -5.89
CA PHE A 525 -6.22 -16.97 -6.45
C PHE A 525 -5.00 -17.40 -5.63
N PRO A 526 -4.42 -18.58 -5.94
CA PRO A 526 -3.22 -19.08 -5.27
C PRO A 526 -2.13 -18.01 -5.24
N GLY A 527 -1.54 -17.79 -4.06
CA GLY A 527 -0.62 -16.69 -3.80
C GLY A 527 -1.23 -15.53 -3.01
N TYR A 528 -2.56 -15.43 -2.89
CA TYR A 528 -3.20 -14.35 -2.14
C TYR A 528 -4.37 -14.82 -1.28
N TYR A 529 -5.55 -15.05 -1.89
CA TYR A 529 -6.77 -15.40 -1.15
C TYR A 529 -7.65 -16.39 -1.92
N SER A 530 -8.55 -17.03 -1.18
CA SER A 530 -9.74 -17.71 -1.73
C SER A 530 -11.01 -17.07 -1.18
N VAL A 531 -12.10 -17.09 -1.97
CA VAL A 531 -13.42 -16.60 -1.56
C VAL A 531 -14.49 -17.66 -1.79
N LEU A 532 -15.32 -17.87 -0.77
CA LEU A 532 -16.49 -18.74 -0.82
C LEU A 532 -17.72 -17.83 -0.85
N ARG A 533 -18.38 -17.69 -2.00
CA ARG A 533 -19.47 -16.74 -2.22
C ARG A 533 -20.71 -17.37 -2.83
N HIS A 534 -21.87 -16.96 -2.34
CA HIS A 534 -23.16 -17.18 -3.00
C HIS A 534 -24.12 -16.02 -2.84
N GLY A 535 -25.24 -16.09 -3.57
CA GLY A 535 -26.32 -15.10 -3.48
C GLY A 535 -25.94 -13.73 -4.05
N TRP A 536 -24.96 -13.65 -4.95
CA TRP A 536 -24.49 -12.39 -5.52
C TRP A 536 -25.65 -11.54 -6.05
N GLY A 537 -25.67 -10.27 -5.66
CA GLY A 537 -26.69 -9.30 -6.08
C GLY A 537 -28.06 -9.52 -5.44
N THR A 538 -28.18 -10.47 -4.51
CA THR A 538 -29.41 -10.71 -3.74
C THR A 538 -29.24 -10.19 -2.31
N ARG A 539 -30.35 -10.08 -1.59
CA ARG A 539 -30.29 -9.77 -0.15
C ARG A 539 -29.48 -10.81 0.62
N ASP A 540 -29.47 -12.07 0.17
CA ASP A 540 -28.86 -13.20 0.87
C ASP A 540 -27.37 -13.41 0.49
N GLU A 541 -26.75 -12.41 -0.15
CA GLU A 541 -25.34 -12.45 -0.54
C GLU A 541 -24.43 -12.70 0.67
N THR A 542 -23.65 -13.77 0.59
CA THR A 542 -22.73 -14.20 1.66
C THR A 542 -21.39 -14.57 1.04
N ALA A 543 -20.31 -14.05 1.61
CA ALA A 543 -18.96 -14.23 1.12
C ALA A 543 -17.97 -14.36 2.30
N ALA A 544 -17.09 -15.35 2.24
CA ALA A 544 -16.00 -15.55 3.19
C ALA A 544 -14.67 -15.62 2.45
N TRP A 545 -13.77 -14.69 2.71
CA TRP A 545 -12.40 -14.66 2.19
C TRP A 545 -11.43 -15.23 3.21
N ILE A 546 -10.37 -15.87 2.74
CA ILE A 546 -9.22 -16.32 3.54
C ILE A 546 -7.92 -15.87 2.90
N VAL A 547 -7.03 -15.24 3.67
CA VAL A 547 -5.66 -14.92 3.24
C VAL A 547 -4.81 -16.18 3.30
N ASN A 548 -4.48 -16.75 2.14
CA ASN A 548 -3.88 -18.08 2.03
C ASN A 548 -2.77 -18.23 0.98
N GLY A 549 -2.03 -17.15 0.69
CA GLY A 549 -0.77 -17.23 -0.06
C GLY A 549 0.22 -16.13 0.27
N ASP A 550 1.43 -16.26 -0.27
CA ASP A 550 2.60 -15.41 0.04
C ASP A 550 3.06 -14.54 -1.13
N PHE A 551 2.36 -14.56 -2.27
CA PHE A 551 2.61 -13.60 -3.33
C PHE A 551 2.18 -12.19 -2.89
N TYR A 552 1.11 -12.11 -2.09
CA TYR A 552 0.80 -10.94 -1.27
C TYR A 552 1.92 -10.70 -0.24
N ALA A 553 2.64 -9.60 -0.41
CA ALA A 553 3.84 -9.26 0.35
C ALA A 553 4.09 -7.75 0.51
N ASP A 554 3.68 -6.91 -0.45
CA ASP A 554 3.83 -5.45 -0.36
C ASP A 554 2.74 -4.87 0.54
N HIS A 555 3.14 -4.09 1.55
CA HIS A 555 2.21 -3.56 2.56
C HIS A 555 1.37 -4.62 3.29
N ARG A 556 1.97 -5.81 3.47
CA ARG A 556 1.33 -6.94 4.14
C ARG A 556 1.42 -6.86 5.67
N HIS A 557 0.33 -7.22 6.34
CA HIS A 557 0.31 -7.44 7.79
C HIS A 557 0.68 -8.88 8.16
N ALA A 558 0.81 -9.18 9.46
CA ALA A 558 0.92 -10.56 9.95
C ALA A 558 -0.45 -11.32 9.91
N ASP A 559 -1.18 -11.20 8.81
CA ASP A 559 -2.57 -11.60 8.58
C ASP A 559 -2.75 -13.02 7.99
N HIS A 560 -1.77 -13.89 8.18
CA HIS A 560 -1.80 -15.25 7.65
C HIS A 560 -3.05 -16.01 8.13
N GLY A 561 -3.84 -16.51 7.18
CA GLY A 561 -5.08 -17.23 7.48
C GLY A 561 -6.21 -16.35 8.00
N SER A 562 -6.04 -15.02 8.04
CA SER A 562 -7.09 -14.06 8.39
C SER A 562 -8.32 -14.28 7.52
N VAL A 563 -9.50 -14.08 8.12
CA VAL A 563 -10.79 -14.22 7.43
C VAL A 563 -11.55 -12.90 7.42
N VAL A 564 -12.16 -12.61 6.28
CA VAL A 564 -13.15 -11.53 6.11
C VAL A 564 -14.47 -12.19 5.76
N ILE A 565 -15.55 -11.85 6.47
CA ILE A 565 -16.85 -12.50 6.35
C ILE A 565 -17.95 -11.46 6.24
N TYR A 566 -18.71 -11.58 5.17
CA TYR A 566 -20.01 -10.95 4.99
C TYR A 566 -21.06 -12.03 4.89
N ALA A 567 -22.19 -11.84 5.55
CA ALA A 567 -23.33 -12.74 5.45
C ALA A 567 -24.63 -11.97 5.33
N LEU A 568 -25.52 -12.46 4.47
CA LEU A 568 -26.85 -11.88 4.26
C LEU A 568 -26.80 -10.38 3.92
N GLY A 569 -25.78 -9.97 3.16
CA GLY A 569 -25.53 -8.59 2.73
C GLY A 569 -24.87 -7.68 3.76
N ALA A 570 -24.51 -8.18 4.96
CA ALA A 570 -23.91 -7.37 6.03
C ALA A 570 -22.48 -7.83 6.37
N PRO A 571 -21.58 -6.91 6.78
CA PRO A 571 -20.28 -7.29 7.31
C PRO A 571 -20.44 -7.92 8.70
N LEU A 572 -19.79 -9.07 8.91
CA LEU A 572 -19.77 -9.80 10.19
C LEU A 572 -18.38 -9.77 10.82
N SER A 573 -17.35 -10.07 10.04
CA SER A 573 -15.95 -10.04 10.45
C SER A 573 -15.15 -9.36 9.37
N ILE A 574 -14.46 -8.26 9.69
CA ILE A 574 -13.66 -7.52 8.72
C ILE A 574 -12.26 -7.29 9.27
N ASP A 575 -11.30 -7.14 8.38
CA ASP A 575 -10.00 -6.61 8.76
C ASP A 575 -10.08 -5.10 8.99
N TRP A 576 -9.09 -4.55 9.69
CA TRP A 576 -9.06 -3.14 10.04
C TRP A 576 -8.75 -2.27 8.83
N GLY A 577 -9.50 -1.19 8.65
CA GLY A 577 -9.16 -0.11 7.72
C GLY A 577 -8.02 0.77 8.27
N SER A 578 -6.78 0.36 8.05
CA SER A 578 -5.57 1.00 8.58
C SER A 578 -4.50 1.07 7.48
N LEU A 579 -4.07 2.27 7.09
CA LEU A 579 -2.93 2.44 6.18
C LEU A 579 -1.65 2.82 6.94
N TYR A 580 -1.68 3.94 7.68
CA TYR A 580 -0.50 4.48 8.35
C TYR A 580 -0.76 4.86 9.81
N THR A 581 -1.95 5.37 10.14
CA THR A 581 -2.28 5.84 11.48
C THR A 581 -3.72 5.46 11.87
N PRO A 582 -3.92 4.61 12.89
CA PRO A 582 -2.88 3.78 13.50
C PRO A 582 -2.36 2.75 12.49
N HIS A 583 -1.11 2.34 12.57
CA HIS A 583 -0.59 1.17 11.84
C HIS A 583 -0.85 -0.10 12.67
N VAL A 584 -1.47 -1.13 12.07
CA VAL A 584 -1.93 -2.36 12.77
C VAL A 584 -1.29 -3.66 12.24
N PRO A 585 0.05 -3.76 12.16
CA PRO A 585 0.70 -4.86 11.44
C PRO A 585 0.68 -6.21 12.16
N GLY A 586 0.28 -6.27 13.44
CA GLY A 586 0.44 -7.44 14.30
C GLY A 586 -0.63 -8.50 14.13
N GLY A 587 -0.23 -9.78 14.09
CA GLY A 587 -1.11 -10.94 13.92
C GLY A 587 -2.26 -11.00 14.93
N TYR A 588 -2.05 -10.44 16.12
CA TYR A 588 -3.04 -10.41 17.20
C TYR A 588 -4.22 -9.45 16.96
N MET A 589 -4.12 -8.64 15.91
CA MET A 589 -5.14 -7.71 15.46
C MET A 589 -6.04 -8.28 14.36
N HIS A 590 -5.75 -9.46 13.81
CA HIS A 590 -6.46 -10.03 12.66
C HIS A 590 -7.27 -11.28 13.04
N SER A 591 -8.25 -11.64 12.20
CA SER A 591 -9.13 -12.81 12.40
C SER A 591 -8.41 -14.15 12.11
N GLY A 592 -7.31 -14.43 12.83
CA GLY A 592 -6.38 -15.54 12.59
C GLY A 592 -6.02 -16.33 13.86
N VAL A 593 -4.89 -17.04 13.82
CA VAL A 593 -4.28 -17.69 14.99
C VAL A 593 -2.85 -17.20 15.18
N VAL A 594 -2.51 -16.84 16.41
CA VAL A 594 -1.15 -16.50 16.83
C VAL A 594 -0.70 -17.38 17.99
N MET A 595 0.60 -17.67 18.05
CA MET A 595 1.19 -18.43 19.16
C MET A 595 1.49 -17.49 20.34
N ASP A 596 1.36 -17.94 21.57
CA ASP A 596 1.62 -17.09 22.75
C ASP A 596 3.06 -16.54 22.78
N ASP A 597 4.03 -17.36 22.37
CA ASP A 597 5.45 -16.99 22.28
C ASP A 597 5.76 -15.91 21.21
N SER A 598 4.74 -15.46 20.47
CA SER A 598 4.84 -14.41 19.45
C SER A 598 4.27 -13.07 19.89
N LEU A 599 3.61 -13.00 21.05
CA LEU A 599 2.90 -11.81 21.50
C LEU A 599 3.79 -10.80 22.24
N ASP A 600 4.91 -11.25 22.82
CA ASP A 600 5.80 -10.46 23.68
C ASP A 600 5.07 -9.77 24.87
N GLN A 601 3.84 -10.21 25.18
CA GLN A 601 2.95 -9.78 26.26
C GLN A 601 1.99 -10.95 26.62
N PRO A 602 1.36 -10.97 27.81
CA PRO A 602 0.29 -11.92 28.12
C PRO A 602 -0.86 -11.85 27.10
N TRP A 603 -1.47 -12.98 26.77
CA TRP A 603 -2.56 -13.01 25.80
C TRP A 603 -3.77 -12.17 26.26
N ASP A 604 -4.06 -12.16 27.55
CA ASP A 604 -5.16 -11.41 28.17
C ASP A 604 -4.76 -9.99 28.61
N ALA A 605 -3.59 -9.49 28.18
CA ALA A 605 -3.15 -8.14 28.49
C ALA A 605 -4.13 -7.10 27.92
N ASP A 606 -4.55 -6.18 28.77
CA ASP A 606 -5.30 -4.99 28.35
C ASP A 606 -4.41 -4.02 27.57
N ALA A 607 -5.01 -3.23 26.67
CA ALA A 607 -4.30 -2.29 25.80
C ALA A 607 -3.13 -2.93 25.01
N PRO A 608 -3.36 -4.09 24.33
CA PRO A 608 -2.31 -4.80 23.62
C PRO A 608 -1.65 -3.90 22.56
N ALA A 609 -0.35 -4.10 22.33
CA ALA A 609 0.35 -3.40 21.25
C ALA A 609 -0.25 -3.78 19.87
N LEU A 610 -0.41 -2.80 18.98
CA LEU A 610 -0.97 -3.00 17.62
C LEU A 610 -0.05 -3.84 16.70
N GLY A 611 1.23 -3.95 17.07
CA GLY A 611 2.21 -4.83 16.41
C GLY A 611 2.39 -6.20 17.08
N ALA A 612 1.57 -6.56 18.08
CA ALA A 612 1.69 -7.82 18.78
C ALA A 612 1.32 -9.02 17.89
N GLY A 613 2.07 -10.12 18.01
CA GLY A 613 1.87 -11.34 17.23
C GLY A 613 2.68 -11.35 15.95
N ARG A 614 3.82 -12.05 15.96
CA ARG A 614 4.61 -12.30 14.75
C ARG A 614 3.84 -13.18 13.77
N GLY A 615 3.96 -12.90 12.47
CA GLY A 615 3.34 -13.68 11.40
C GLY A 615 3.88 -15.11 11.30
N TRP A 616 3.15 -15.94 10.53
CA TRP A 616 3.64 -17.26 10.13
C TRP A 616 4.71 -17.10 9.04
N GLY A 617 5.60 -18.07 8.88
CA GLY A 617 6.73 -18.01 7.95
C GLY A 617 6.39 -18.45 6.51
N GLY A 618 5.17 -18.91 6.25
CA GLY A 618 4.69 -19.19 4.91
C GLY A 618 3.24 -19.68 4.90
N SER A 619 2.58 -19.54 3.76
CA SER A 619 1.17 -19.78 3.49
C SER A 619 0.97 -20.51 2.15
N THR A 620 0.08 -21.50 2.11
CA THR A 620 -0.23 -22.21 0.87
C THR A 620 -1.66 -22.75 0.89
N GLN A 621 -2.42 -22.52 -0.18
CA GLN A 621 -3.69 -23.22 -0.40
C GLN A 621 -3.43 -24.71 -0.72
N GLU A 622 -4.03 -25.62 0.06
CA GLU A 622 -3.94 -27.07 -0.14
C GLU A 622 -5.13 -27.64 -0.94
N ALA A 623 -6.33 -27.09 -0.75
CA ALA A 623 -7.53 -27.55 -1.46
C ALA A 623 -8.57 -26.43 -1.64
N PHE A 624 -9.32 -26.50 -2.73
CA PHE A 624 -10.48 -25.66 -3.01
C PHE A 624 -11.50 -26.47 -3.80
N VAL A 625 -12.75 -26.52 -3.34
CA VAL A 625 -13.86 -27.23 -4.00
C VAL A 625 -15.13 -26.40 -3.89
N SER A 626 -15.90 -26.29 -4.97
CA SER A 626 -17.20 -25.63 -5.02
C SER A 626 -18.28 -26.62 -5.45
N PHE A 627 -19.46 -26.49 -4.84
CA PHE A 627 -20.69 -27.22 -5.10
C PHE A 627 -21.85 -26.22 -5.24
N PRO A 628 -22.98 -26.60 -5.87
CA PRO A 628 -24.17 -25.75 -5.90
C PRO A 628 -24.67 -25.36 -4.50
N ASP A 629 -24.49 -26.25 -3.53
CA ASP A 629 -25.02 -26.16 -2.16
C ASP A 629 -23.94 -25.87 -1.11
N GLY A 630 -22.69 -25.64 -1.51
CA GLY A 630 -21.62 -25.25 -0.59
C GLY A 630 -20.25 -25.13 -1.23
N ALA A 631 -19.27 -24.66 -0.47
CA ALA A 631 -17.88 -24.58 -0.89
C ALA A 631 -16.92 -24.87 0.27
N TYR A 632 -15.70 -25.25 -0.06
CA TYR A 632 -14.65 -25.62 0.88
C TYR A 632 -13.30 -25.10 0.41
N VAL A 633 -12.51 -24.56 1.34
CA VAL A 633 -11.09 -24.26 1.14
C VAL A 633 -10.29 -24.78 2.33
N ARG A 634 -9.07 -25.25 2.07
CA ARG A 634 -8.10 -25.63 3.09
C ARG A 634 -6.74 -25.04 2.76
N SER A 635 -6.08 -24.50 3.77
CA SER A 635 -4.80 -23.82 3.63
C SER A 635 -3.85 -24.20 4.77
N ARG A 636 -2.56 -24.15 4.49
CA ARG A 636 -1.45 -24.48 5.39
C ARG A 636 -0.61 -23.24 5.68
N PHE A 637 -0.23 -23.09 6.94
CA PHE A 637 0.64 -22.04 7.45
C PHE A 637 1.76 -22.67 8.28
N ALA A 638 3.00 -22.22 8.11
CA ALA A 638 4.16 -22.87 8.73
C ALA A 638 5.05 -21.89 9.52
N ARG A 639 5.54 -22.33 10.69
CA ARG A 639 6.57 -21.63 11.48
C ARG A 639 7.53 -22.67 12.04
N GLY A 640 8.74 -22.72 11.50
CA GLY A 640 9.68 -23.81 11.80
C GLY A 640 9.07 -25.17 11.49
N THR A 641 9.04 -26.08 12.47
CA THR A 641 8.39 -27.39 12.34
C THR A 641 6.90 -27.39 12.68
N THR A 642 6.35 -26.28 13.20
CA THR A 642 4.94 -26.17 13.55
C THR A 642 4.13 -25.83 12.32
N VAL A 643 3.08 -26.60 12.08
CA VAL A 643 2.16 -26.42 10.95
C VAL A 643 0.76 -26.19 11.49
N TRP A 644 0.17 -25.08 11.07
CA TRP A 644 -1.25 -24.79 11.25
C TRP A 644 -1.98 -25.02 9.92
N THR A 645 -3.11 -25.70 9.96
CA THR A 645 -4.02 -25.82 8.81
C THR A 645 -5.35 -25.19 9.19
N ARG A 646 -5.85 -24.26 8.36
CA ARG A 646 -7.20 -23.71 8.45
C ARG A 646 -8.04 -24.22 7.29
N ALA A 647 -9.25 -24.69 7.59
CA ALA A 647 -10.26 -24.99 6.59
C ALA A 647 -11.51 -24.14 6.82
N ILE A 648 -12.09 -23.61 5.73
CA ILE A 648 -13.37 -22.90 5.75
C ILE A 648 -14.37 -23.65 4.90
N THR A 649 -15.56 -23.90 5.46
CA THR A 649 -16.71 -24.46 4.74
C THR A 649 -17.84 -23.44 4.75
N SER A 650 -18.43 -23.17 3.59
CA SER A 650 -19.66 -22.38 3.44
C SER A 650 -20.75 -23.30 2.92
N ILE A 651 -21.75 -23.59 3.74
CA ILE A 651 -22.92 -24.42 3.37
C ILE A 651 -24.09 -23.50 3.13
N ARG A 652 -24.75 -23.65 1.97
CA ARG A 652 -25.75 -22.72 1.42
C ARG A 652 -27.01 -23.46 0.95
N THR A 653 -27.35 -24.56 1.62
CA THR A 653 -28.56 -25.34 1.35
C THR A 653 -29.84 -24.56 1.68
N ASP A 654 -29.77 -23.64 2.64
CA ASP A 654 -30.72 -22.55 2.86
C ASP A 654 -29.95 -21.22 2.78
N ALA A 655 -30.14 -20.48 1.68
CA ALA A 655 -29.45 -19.21 1.46
C ALA A 655 -29.81 -18.13 2.49
N SER A 656 -30.97 -18.23 3.15
CA SER A 656 -31.38 -17.30 4.21
C SER A 656 -30.74 -17.60 5.57
N HIS A 657 -30.18 -18.80 5.73
CA HIS A 657 -29.49 -19.25 6.94
C HIS A 657 -28.21 -20.02 6.59
N PRO A 658 -27.21 -19.35 5.98
CA PRO A 658 -25.97 -20.00 5.59
C PRO A 658 -25.21 -20.49 6.82
N ILE A 659 -24.46 -21.58 6.69
CA ILE A 659 -23.61 -22.11 7.76
C ILE A 659 -22.16 -21.90 7.36
N LEU A 660 -21.39 -21.18 8.17
CA LEU A 660 -19.96 -21.01 7.98
C LEU A 660 -19.21 -21.77 9.07
N VAL A 661 -18.22 -22.57 8.68
CA VAL A 661 -17.39 -23.34 9.60
C VAL A 661 -15.92 -23.05 9.36
N VAL A 662 -15.19 -22.69 10.40
CA VAL A 662 -13.74 -22.51 10.41
C VAL A 662 -13.12 -23.58 11.30
N ARG A 663 -12.18 -24.36 10.76
CA ARG A 663 -11.46 -25.41 11.50
C ARG A 663 -9.97 -25.19 11.44
N ASP A 664 -9.37 -25.01 12.61
CA ASP A 664 -7.93 -24.86 12.81
C ASP A 664 -7.35 -26.13 13.44
N THR A 665 -6.36 -26.73 12.78
CA THR A 665 -5.65 -27.92 13.27
C THR A 665 -4.15 -27.68 13.27
N PHE A 666 -3.42 -28.35 14.16
CA PHE A 666 -2.00 -28.11 14.38
C PHE A 666 -1.19 -29.41 14.39
N ARG A 667 0.01 -29.37 13.82
CA ARG A 667 0.98 -30.49 13.79
C ARG A 667 2.39 -29.98 14.05
N GLY A 668 3.29 -30.90 14.42
CA GLY A 668 4.70 -30.58 14.71
C GLY A 668 4.96 -30.17 16.16
N ALA A 669 6.17 -29.69 16.44
CA ALA A 669 6.65 -29.47 17.81
C ALA A 669 5.79 -28.47 18.63
N GLY A 670 5.24 -27.43 17.99
CA GLY A 670 4.36 -26.46 18.64
C GLY A 670 2.87 -26.80 18.61
N ALA A 671 2.47 -28.02 18.20
CA ALA A 671 1.05 -28.35 18.05
C ALA A 671 0.25 -28.22 19.35
N ALA A 672 0.85 -28.60 20.48
CA ALA A 672 0.27 -28.52 21.82
C ALA A 672 0.70 -27.26 22.59
N ALA A 673 1.40 -26.31 21.93
CA ALA A 673 1.79 -25.07 22.58
C ALA A 673 0.58 -24.11 22.70
N PRO A 674 0.53 -23.28 23.76
CA PRO A 674 -0.51 -22.25 23.92
C PRO A 674 -0.57 -21.28 22.74
N LYS A 675 -1.78 -20.94 22.33
CA LYS A 675 -2.07 -20.09 21.17
C LYS A 675 -3.45 -19.43 21.31
N VAL A 676 -3.68 -18.37 20.56
CA VAL A 676 -4.94 -17.61 20.56
C VAL A 676 -5.54 -17.56 19.16
N MET A 677 -6.80 -17.96 19.03
CA MET A 677 -7.65 -17.65 17.88
C MET A 677 -8.34 -16.30 18.11
N THR A 678 -8.29 -15.42 17.13
CA THR A 678 -8.95 -14.10 17.17
C THR A 678 -10.00 -14.00 16.07
N LEU A 679 -11.11 -13.32 16.36
CA LEU A 679 -12.10 -12.88 15.38
C LEU A 679 -12.51 -11.44 15.67
N ASN A 680 -12.30 -10.55 14.71
CA ASN A 680 -12.86 -9.19 14.74
C ASN A 680 -14.30 -9.27 14.25
N LEU A 681 -15.24 -8.65 14.97
CA LEU A 681 -16.67 -8.84 14.76
C LEU A 681 -17.39 -7.48 14.72
N MET A 682 -18.11 -7.19 13.63
CA MET A 682 -18.95 -5.99 13.43
C MET A 682 -20.24 -6.02 14.28
N ALA A 683 -20.07 -6.35 15.55
CA ALA A 683 -21.11 -6.47 16.56
C ALA A 683 -21.20 -5.19 17.41
N THR A 684 -22.32 -5.06 18.12
CA THR A 684 -22.60 -3.96 19.03
C THR A 684 -23.28 -4.46 20.30
N GLY A 685 -23.16 -3.68 21.36
CA GLY A 685 -23.82 -3.93 22.63
C GLY A 685 -23.24 -5.11 23.39
N GLU A 686 -24.12 -5.86 24.03
CA GLU A 686 -23.78 -6.95 24.93
C GLU A 686 -23.60 -8.27 24.17
N VAL A 687 -22.60 -9.05 24.56
CA VAL A 687 -22.35 -10.40 24.04
C VAL A 687 -22.91 -11.42 25.03
N LEU A 688 -23.73 -12.34 24.52
CA LEU A 688 -24.21 -13.48 25.30
C LEU A 688 -23.09 -14.54 25.34
N THR A 689 -22.65 -14.95 26.53
CA THR A 689 -21.58 -15.97 26.68
C THR A 689 -22.04 -17.10 27.63
N PRO A 690 -21.32 -18.23 27.68
CA PRO A 690 -21.58 -19.28 28.67
C PRO A 690 -21.42 -18.82 30.13
N ALA A 691 -20.63 -17.78 30.37
CA ALA A 691 -20.43 -17.17 31.69
C ALA A 691 -21.45 -16.05 32.00
N GLY A 692 -22.43 -15.85 31.12
CA GLY A 692 -23.41 -14.78 31.22
C GLY A 692 -23.16 -13.65 30.23
N LYS A 693 -23.74 -12.50 30.52
CA LYS A 693 -23.75 -11.33 29.66
C LYS A 693 -22.46 -10.51 29.83
N VAL A 694 -21.79 -10.19 28.74
CA VAL A 694 -20.51 -9.44 28.75
C VAL A 694 -20.66 -8.15 27.95
N ASN A 695 -20.27 -7.02 28.55
CA ASN A 695 -20.18 -5.72 27.89
C ASN A 695 -18.71 -5.34 27.72
N PRO A 696 -18.15 -5.38 26.50
CA PRO A 696 -16.74 -5.05 26.31
C PRO A 696 -16.52 -3.54 26.47
N PRO A 697 -15.47 -3.10 27.21
CA PRO A 697 -15.18 -1.67 27.36
C PRO A 697 -14.93 -1.02 26.01
N LEU A 698 -15.68 0.03 25.66
CA LEU A 698 -15.50 0.68 24.36
C LEU A 698 -14.23 1.53 24.34
N ARG A 699 -13.40 1.35 23.32
CA ARG A 699 -12.21 2.16 23.07
C ARG A 699 -12.12 2.57 21.61
N THR A 700 -11.53 3.73 21.35
CA THR A 700 -11.36 4.29 20.01
C THR A 700 -9.97 4.87 19.86
N HIS A 701 -9.34 4.65 18.71
CA HIS A 701 -8.17 5.39 18.27
C HIS A 701 -8.62 6.54 17.37
N ALA A 702 -8.39 7.79 17.81
CA ALA A 702 -8.74 8.99 17.05
C ALA A 702 -7.99 9.09 15.70
N ALA A 703 -8.53 9.89 14.76
CA ALA A 703 -7.95 10.12 13.44
C ALA A 703 -6.57 10.80 13.48
N ALA A 704 -5.81 10.66 12.40
CA ALA A 704 -4.45 11.19 12.21
C ALA A 704 -4.29 12.73 12.36
N GLU A 705 -5.39 13.49 12.48
CA GLU A 705 -5.34 14.92 12.81
C GLU A 705 -4.90 15.19 14.27
N HIS A 706 -4.78 14.13 15.08
CA HIS A 706 -4.36 14.18 16.47
C HIS A 706 -2.90 13.72 16.64
N THR A 707 -2.09 14.52 17.35
CA THR A 707 -0.69 14.20 17.66
C THR A 707 -0.58 12.95 18.55
N ALA A 708 0.49 12.16 18.42
CA ALA A 708 0.73 10.93 19.20
C ALA A 708 0.61 11.08 20.74
N SER A 709 0.70 12.30 21.27
CA SER A 709 0.48 12.66 22.68
C SER A 709 -1.00 12.82 23.09
N ASP A 710 -1.96 12.64 22.20
CA ASP A 710 -3.39 12.79 22.51
C ASP A 710 -3.88 11.63 23.40
N PRO A 711 -4.44 11.89 24.59
CA PRO A 711 -5.04 10.87 25.46
C PRO A 711 -6.20 10.08 24.80
N ALA A 712 -6.67 10.49 23.61
CA ALA A 712 -7.66 9.78 22.79
C ALA A 712 -7.09 8.62 21.94
N HIS A 713 -5.79 8.33 21.94
CA HIS A 713 -5.22 7.16 21.25
C HIS A 713 -5.34 5.87 22.07
N GLN A 714 -6.58 5.42 22.27
CA GLN A 714 -6.82 4.22 23.05
C GLN A 714 -6.52 2.96 22.23
N ARG A 715 -5.82 2.00 22.85
CA ARG A 715 -5.58 0.67 22.30
C ARG A 715 -6.78 -0.25 22.57
N PRO A 716 -6.88 -1.43 21.94
CA PRO A 716 -7.99 -2.35 22.18
C PRO A 716 -8.23 -2.63 23.66
N SER A 717 -9.49 -2.80 24.05
CA SER A 717 -9.83 -3.27 25.40
C SER A 717 -9.92 -4.78 25.45
N VAL A 718 -9.92 -5.32 26.66
CA VAL A 718 -10.26 -6.72 26.96
C VAL A 718 -11.18 -6.79 28.18
N THR A 719 -12.03 -7.80 28.24
CA THR A 719 -12.72 -8.21 29.47
C THR A 719 -11.86 -9.23 30.23
N PRO A 720 -12.15 -9.49 31.52
CA PRO A 720 -11.60 -10.66 32.20
C PRO A 720 -11.88 -11.95 31.40
N PRO A 721 -10.93 -12.90 31.36
CA PRO A 721 -11.16 -14.20 30.75
C PRO A 721 -12.28 -14.99 31.43
N PHE A 722 -13.05 -15.74 30.65
CA PHE A 722 -14.06 -16.69 31.11
C PHE A 722 -13.82 -18.08 30.51
N GLU A 723 -14.30 -19.12 31.20
CA GLU A 723 -14.13 -20.51 30.74
C GLU A 723 -15.10 -20.86 29.62
N LEU A 724 -14.58 -21.52 28.59
CA LEU A 724 -15.34 -22.32 27.63
C LEU A 724 -15.15 -23.79 28.00
N LYS A 725 -16.23 -24.49 28.36
CA LYS A 725 -16.14 -25.90 28.77
C LYS A 725 -15.81 -26.78 27.56
N ALA A 726 -15.29 -27.99 27.80
CA ALA A 726 -15.25 -28.99 26.74
C ALA A 726 -16.67 -29.21 26.15
N GLY A 727 -16.73 -29.29 24.82
CA GLY A 727 -17.92 -29.46 24.00
C GLY A 727 -18.32 -28.20 23.24
N VAL A 728 -19.62 -27.98 23.07
CA VAL A 728 -20.20 -26.85 22.33
C VAL A 728 -20.49 -25.66 23.25
N ASN A 729 -19.87 -24.51 22.97
CA ASN A 729 -20.10 -23.25 23.67
C ASN A 729 -20.70 -22.21 22.73
N ARG A 730 -21.84 -21.61 23.09
CA ARG A 730 -22.51 -20.58 22.29
C ARG A 730 -22.12 -19.17 22.74
N LEU A 731 -21.76 -18.32 21.79
CA LEU A 731 -21.63 -16.87 21.96
C LEU A 731 -22.61 -16.16 21.01
N GLY A 732 -23.48 -15.30 21.54
CA GLY A 732 -24.48 -14.58 20.75
C GLY A 732 -24.11 -13.11 20.55
N PHE A 733 -24.11 -12.65 19.31
CA PHE A 733 -23.74 -11.29 18.92
C PHE A 733 -24.92 -10.58 18.23
N SER A 734 -25.11 -9.31 18.58
CA SER A 734 -26.02 -8.42 17.86
C SER A 734 -25.22 -7.62 16.83
N GLY A 735 -25.55 -7.73 15.54
CA GLY A 735 -24.78 -7.06 14.50
C GLY A 735 -25.15 -5.60 14.33
N ARG A 736 -24.19 -4.80 13.85
CA ARG A 736 -24.41 -3.37 13.59
C ARG A 736 -25.40 -3.11 12.45
N TYR A 737 -25.44 -3.97 11.42
CA TYR A 737 -26.20 -3.73 10.18
C TYR A 737 -27.35 -4.74 9.94
N GLY A 738 -28.13 -5.03 10.99
CA GLY A 738 -29.41 -5.74 10.87
C GLY A 738 -29.31 -7.26 10.68
N VAL A 739 -28.12 -7.84 10.76
CA VAL A 739 -27.87 -9.29 10.80
C VAL A 739 -27.30 -9.61 12.17
N ASP A 740 -27.93 -10.51 12.91
CA ASP A 740 -27.43 -11.02 14.19
C ASP A 740 -26.88 -12.45 13.96
N TRP A 741 -26.01 -12.94 14.84
CA TRP A 741 -25.43 -14.26 14.66
C TRP A 741 -24.99 -14.91 15.96
N ASP A 742 -24.94 -16.25 15.92
CA ASP A 742 -24.29 -17.06 16.94
C ASP A 742 -22.92 -17.51 16.43
N VAL A 743 -21.92 -17.47 17.30
CA VAL A 743 -20.63 -18.14 17.16
C VAL A 743 -20.59 -19.31 18.13
N TYR A 744 -20.44 -20.53 17.63
CA TYR A 744 -20.23 -21.71 18.45
C TYR A 744 -18.75 -22.10 18.43
N ILE A 745 -18.14 -22.18 19.60
CA ILE A 745 -16.79 -22.72 19.78
C ILE A 745 -16.93 -24.18 20.23
N VAL A 746 -16.37 -25.09 19.44
CA VAL A 746 -16.44 -26.53 19.65
C VAL A 746 -15.02 -27.06 19.90
N SER A 747 -14.81 -27.67 21.07
CA SER A 747 -13.50 -28.14 21.51
C SER A 747 -13.62 -29.35 22.44
N ALA A 748 -12.76 -30.36 22.26
CA ALA A 748 -12.70 -31.51 23.16
C ALA A 748 -12.12 -31.19 24.55
N GLN A 749 -11.53 -30.00 24.72
CA GLN A 749 -10.91 -29.55 25.97
C GLN A 749 -11.46 -28.19 26.38
N SER A 750 -11.46 -27.90 27.69
CA SER A 750 -11.76 -26.55 28.16
C SER A 750 -10.76 -25.54 27.60
N GLN A 751 -11.26 -24.36 27.27
CA GLN A 751 -10.50 -23.22 26.74
C GLN A 751 -10.85 -21.97 27.56
N GLN A 752 -10.11 -20.88 27.35
CA GLN A 752 -10.47 -19.58 27.90
C GLN A 752 -10.84 -18.64 26.76
N ALA A 753 -11.75 -17.72 27.02
CA ALA A 753 -12.11 -16.69 26.06
C ALA A 753 -12.28 -15.33 26.73
N LEU A 754 -12.15 -14.27 25.95
CA LEU A 754 -12.48 -12.90 26.36
C LEU A 754 -13.10 -12.14 25.19
N ILE A 755 -13.80 -11.05 25.52
CA ILE A 755 -14.35 -10.11 24.54
C ILE A 755 -13.65 -8.77 24.71
N GLY A 756 -13.00 -8.31 23.66
CA GLY A 756 -12.48 -6.95 23.55
C GLY A 756 -13.38 -6.05 22.71
N ASN A 757 -13.03 -4.77 22.67
CA ASN A 757 -13.59 -3.84 21.69
C ASN A 757 -12.53 -2.84 21.27
N TRP A 758 -12.61 -2.46 20.01
CA TRP A 758 -11.82 -1.36 19.50
C TRP A 758 -12.51 -0.70 18.32
N ALA A 759 -12.08 0.52 18.06
CA ALA A 759 -12.57 1.32 16.96
C ALA A 759 -11.43 2.16 16.40
N VAL A 760 -11.45 2.34 15.09
CA VAL A 760 -10.57 3.28 14.39
C VAL A 760 -11.43 4.25 13.59
N THR A 761 -10.99 5.50 13.49
CA THR A 761 -11.52 6.37 12.43
C THR A 761 -10.89 5.91 11.13
N PRO A 762 -11.69 5.39 10.17
CA PRO A 762 -11.14 4.89 8.92
C PRO A 762 -10.43 6.00 8.16
N TRP A 763 -9.32 5.65 7.53
CA TRP A 763 -8.64 6.54 6.62
C TRP A 763 -9.38 6.59 5.28
N GLY A 764 -9.59 7.79 4.74
CA GLY A 764 -10.30 8.01 3.49
C GLY A 764 -11.76 8.45 3.66
N ALA A 765 -12.24 9.31 2.77
CA ALA A 765 -13.58 9.93 2.84
C ALA A 765 -14.73 9.01 2.37
N HIS A 766 -14.44 7.74 2.07
CA HIS A 766 -15.40 6.82 1.46
C HIS A 766 -16.31 6.14 2.47
N ILE A 767 -15.81 5.89 3.68
CA ILE A 767 -16.61 5.33 4.75
C ILE A 767 -17.43 6.46 5.39
N THR A 768 -18.76 6.37 5.28
CA THR A 768 -19.71 7.36 5.81
C THR A 768 -19.82 7.29 7.33
N ASP A 769 -19.49 6.14 7.91
CA ASP A 769 -19.40 5.97 9.34
C ASP A 769 -18.16 6.68 9.87
N LYS A 770 -18.32 7.57 10.86
CA LYS A 770 -17.17 8.28 11.47
C LYS A 770 -16.21 7.36 12.24
N GLU A 771 -16.56 6.08 12.36
CA GLU A 771 -15.85 5.11 13.17
C GLU A 771 -16.15 3.66 12.74
N GLU A 772 -15.09 2.89 12.45
CA GLU A 772 -15.12 1.46 12.25
C GLU A 772 -14.91 0.75 13.61
N ARG A 773 -16.02 0.32 14.23
CA ARG A 773 -16.03 -0.32 15.55
C ARG A 773 -16.30 -1.81 15.44
N GLN A 774 -15.47 -2.61 16.11
CA GLN A 774 -15.61 -4.06 16.19
C GLN A 774 -15.47 -4.57 17.63
N HIS A 775 -16.26 -5.57 18.01
CA HIS A 775 -15.92 -6.44 19.12
C HIS A 775 -14.82 -7.41 18.68
N ILE A 776 -14.01 -7.88 19.62
CA ILE A 776 -12.87 -8.77 19.35
C ILE A 776 -13.04 -10.01 20.21
N LEU A 777 -13.37 -11.15 19.61
CA LEU A 777 -13.39 -12.43 20.30
C LEU A 777 -11.99 -13.04 20.27
N ARG A 778 -11.46 -13.40 21.44
CA ARG A 778 -10.21 -14.14 21.58
C ARG A 778 -10.46 -15.43 22.34
N VAL A 779 -9.97 -16.55 21.80
CA VAL A 779 -10.06 -17.88 22.40
C VAL A 779 -8.65 -18.44 22.56
N HIS A 780 -8.25 -18.70 23.80
CA HIS A 780 -6.94 -19.24 24.18
C HIS A 780 -7.03 -20.73 24.48
N GLY A 781 -6.07 -21.50 23.97
CA GLY A 781 -5.99 -22.93 24.20
C GLY A 781 -4.72 -23.57 23.64
N VAL A 782 -4.59 -24.89 23.82
CA VAL A 782 -3.43 -25.68 23.34
C VAL A 782 -3.77 -26.60 22.15
N GLY A 783 -5.06 -26.80 21.88
CA GLY A 783 -5.59 -27.75 20.89
C GLY A 783 -5.97 -27.13 19.54
N PRO A 784 -6.80 -27.84 18.74
CA PRO A 784 -7.48 -27.27 17.58
C PRO A 784 -8.58 -26.28 17.99
N PHE A 785 -9.01 -25.45 17.04
CA PHE A 785 -10.21 -24.60 17.20
C PHE A 785 -11.22 -24.98 16.13
N THR A 786 -12.49 -25.16 16.52
CA THR A 786 -13.58 -25.26 15.56
C THR A 786 -14.64 -24.22 15.88
N THR A 787 -14.94 -23.39 14.89
CA THR A 787 -15.88 -22.28 15.00
C THR A 787 -17.00 -22.46 13.99
N VAL A 788 -18.25 -22.42 14.46
CA VAL A 788 -19.45 -22.41 13.59
C VAL A 788 -20.15 -21.07 13.73
N ILE A 789 -20.33 -20.36 12.62
CA ILE A 789 -20.98 -19.05 12.56
C ILE A 789 -22.32 -19.22 11.86
N LEU A 790 -23.39 -18.88 12.59
CA LEU A 790 -24.77 -19.01 12.13
C LEU A 790 -25.44 -17.63 12.14
N PRO A 791 -25.49 -16.92 11.00
CA PRO A 791 -26.16 -15.63 10.87
C PRO A 791 -27.64 -15.76 10.51
N TRP A 792 -28.41 -14.75 10.88
CA TRP A 792 -29.80 -14.54 10.49
C TRP A 792 -30.12 -13.04 10.51
N ARG A 793 -31.13 -12.61 9.76
CA ARG A 793 -31.58 -11.21 9.85
C ARG A 793 -32.24 -10.97 11.19
N ARG A 794 -32.06 -9.79 11.78
CA ARG A 794 -32.64 -9.46 13.09
C ARG A 794 -34.14 -9.81 13.14
N GLY A 795 -34.51 -10.61 14.14
CA GLY A 795 -35.89 -11.10 14.32
C GLY A 795 -36.20 -12.42 13.58
N GLU A 796 -35.29 -12.91 12.74
CA GLU A 796 -35.47 -14.12 11.91
C GLU A 796 -34.63 -15.31 12.42
N ARG A 797 -34.25 -15.35 13.71
CA ARG A 797 -33.49 -16.49 14.24
C ARG A 797 -34.28 -17.80 14.03
N PRO A 798 -33.71 -18.85 13.42
CA PRO A 798 -34.43 -20.10 13.22
C PRO A 798 -34.95 -20.66 14.54
N ALA A 799 -36.26 -20.91 14.60
CA ALA A 799 -36.90 -21.53 15.76
C ALA A 799 -36.29 -22.91 16.01
N GLY A 800 -36.02 -23.27 17.27
CA GLY A 800 -35.45 -24.58 17.61
C GLY A 800 -34.02 -24.83 17.12
N LEU A 801 -33.29 -23.80 16.67
CA LEU A 801 -31.89 -23.92 16.27
C LEU A 801 -31.04 -24.49 17.42
N THR A 802 -30.41 -25.63 17.17
CA THR A 802 -29.48 -26.28 18.12
C THR A 802 -28.20 -26.71 17.39
N VAL A 803 -27.08 -26.63 18.12
CA VAL A 803 -25.78 -27.12 17.68
C VAL A 803 -25.29 -28.12 18.70
N THR A 804 -24.92 -29.32 18.24
CA THR A 804 -24.48 -30.45 19.09
C THR A 804 -23.34 -31.19 18.43
N GLU A 805 -22.55 -31.92 19.21
CA GLU A 805 -21.52 -32.83 18.71
C GLU A 805 -22.09 -34.24 18.52
N ASP A 806 -21.56 -34.94 17.52
CA ASP A 806 -21.80 -36.36 17.26
C ASP A 806 -20.51 -37.01 16.74
N GLY A 807 -19.66 -37.46 17.68
CA GLY A 807 -18.27 -37.83 17.39
C GLY A 807 -17.47 -36.60 16.92
N ASP A 808 -16.73 -36.75 15.82
CA ASP A 808 -15.98 -35.64 15.19
C ASP A 808 -16.87 -34.72 14.33
N ALA A 809 -18.17 -35.01 14.24
CA ALA A 809 -19.10 -34.22 13.46
C ALA A 809 -19.86 -33.20 14.30
N ILE A 810 -20.20 -32.08 13.66
CA ILE A 810 -21.07 -31.06 14.23
C ILE A 810 -22.44 -31.19 13.59
N LEU A 811 -23.49 -31.26 14.41
CA LEU A 811 -24.88 -31.27 13.97
C LEU A 811 -25.51 -29.90 14.20
N VAL A 812 -25.92 -29.23 13.12
CA VAL A 812 -26.76 -28.03 13.15
C VAL A 812 -28.18 -28.45 12.82
N LYS A 813 -29.11 -28.33 13.79
CA LYS A 813 -30.49 -28.80 13.65
C LYS A 813 -31.48 -27.63 13.72
N THR A 814 -32.43 -27.64 12.81
CA THR A 814 -33.67 -26.86 12.85
C THR A 814 -34.86 -27.83 12.76
N PRO A 815 -36.11 -27.39 12.98
CA PRO A 815 -37.30 -28.23 12.83
C PRO A 815 -37.46 -28.83 11.43
N THR A 816 -36.84 -28.22 10.42
CA THR A 816 -37.00 -28.60 9.00
C THR A 816 -35.77 -29.25 8.39
N ALA A 817 -34.60 -29.16 9.05
CA ALA A 817 -33.35 -29.66 8.50
C ALA A 817 -32.32 -30.08 9.56
N VAL A 818 -31.46 -31.02 9.17
CA VAL A 818 -30.27 -31.42 9.94
C VAL A 818 -29.06 -31.34 9.02
N THR A 819 -28.09 -30.50 9.38
CA THR A 819 -26.79 -30.45 8.71
C THR A 819 -25.76 -31.15 9.58
N ARG A 820 -25.13 -32.20 9.07
CA ARG A 820 -24.01 -32.89 9.70
C ARG A 820 -22.71 -32.46 9.01
N ILE A 821 -21.75 -31.97 9.78
CA ILE A 821 -20.52 -31.38 9.26
C ILE A 821 -19.33 -32.16 9.82
N GLU A 822 -18.67 -32.94 8.96
CA GLU A 822 -17.50 -33.77 9.27
C GLU A 822 -16.22 -33.06 8.82
N PRO A 823 -15.03 -33.44 9.33
CA PRO A 823 -13.76 -32.82 8.94
C PRO A 823 -13.53 -32.72 7.42
N ASP A 824 -13.99 -33.72 6.67
CA ASP A 824 -13.78 -33.90 5.23
C ASP A 824 -15.08 -33.96 4.42
N ALA A 825 -16.24 -33.70 5.03
CA ALA A 825 -17.54 -33.79 4.37
C ALA A 825 -18.63 -32.93 5.05
N TYR A 826 -19.76 -32.74 4.38
CA TYR A 826 -21.01 -32.41 5.05
C TYR A 826 -22.19 -33.15 4.42
N SER A 827 -23.25 -33.36 5.20
CA SER A 827 -24.55 -33.76 4.70
C SER A 827 -25.67 -32.87 5.23
N PHE A 828 -26.72 -32.73 4.45
CA PHE A 828 -27.90 -31.93 4.74
C PHE A 828 -29.13 -32.78 4.49
N THR A 829 -29.91 -33.04 5.53
CA THR A 829 -31.12 -33.86 5.49
C THR A 829 -32.34 -32.97 5.75
N THR A 830 -33.32 -33.07 4.86
CA THR A 830 -34.66 -32.46 5.00
C THR A 830 -35.75 -33.51 4.80
N THR A 831 -37.01 -33.14 4.95
CA THR A 831 -38.16 -33.99 4.58
C THR A 831 -38.16 -34.39 3.09
N ARG A 832 -37.43 -33.65 2.23
CA ARG A 832 -37.34 -33.92 0.79
C ARG A 832 -36.18 -34.84 0.39
N GLY A 833 -35.25 -35.12 1.31
CA GLY A 833 -34.10 -36.00 1.04
C GLY A 833 -32.80 -35.55 1.72
N THR A 834 -31.74 -36.30 1.47
CA THR A 834 -30.38 -36.03 1.98
C THR A 834 -29.43 -35.68 0.84
N VAL A 835 -28.68 -34.60 1.00
CA VAL A 835 -27.55 -34.23 0.13
C VAL A 835 -26.27 -34.45 0.91
N ALA A 836 -25.25 -35.04 0.29
CA ALA A 836 -23.93 -35.21 0.91
C ALA A 836 -22.82 -34.74 -0.04
N ARG A 837 -21.77 -34.13 0.51
CA ARG A 837 -20.57 -33.67 -0.19
C ARG A 837 -19.33 -34.10 0.55
N ARG A 838 -18.28 -34.44 -0.20
CA ARG A 838 -16.93 -34.68 0.32
C ARG A 838 -15.98 -33.62 -0.22
N PHE A 839 -15.05 -33.17 0.61
CA PHE A 839 -14.09 -32.12 0.30
C PHE A 839 -12.85 -32.61 -0.46
N ALA A 840 -12.77 -33.90 -0.77
CA ALA A 840 -11.69 -34.45 -1.59
C ALA A 840 -11.73 -33.87 -3.01
N PRO A 841 -10.59 -33.51 -3.61
CA PRO A 841 -10.55 -33.12 -5.02
C PRO A 841 -11.01 -34.31 -5.85
N THR A 842 -12.18 -34.19 -6.49
CA THR A 842 -12.48 -35.05 -7.62
C THR A 842 -11.45 -34.71 -8.69
N GLY A 843 -10.66 -35.69 -9.15
CA GLY A 843 -9.49 -35.50 -10.02
C GLY A 843 -9.79 -34.99 -11.44
N ARG A 844 -10.60 -33.93 -11.60
CA ARG A 844 -10.85 -33.24 -12.86
C ARG A 844 -10.81 -31.74 -12.64
N SER A 845 -9.70 -31.11 -13.03
CA SER A 845 -9.61 -29.66 -13.22
C SER A 845 -10.74 -29.21 -14.16
N PRO A 846 -11.56 -28.21 -13.80
CA PRO A 846 -12.35 -27.50 -14.80
C PRO A 846 -11.37 -26.70 -15.68
N ARG A 847 -11.63 -26.69 -16.99
CA ARG A 847 -10.91 -25.87 -17.98
C ARG A 847 -11.49 -24.46 -18.03
#